data_AF-A0A2H5BAY1-F1
#
_entry.id   AF-A0A2H5BAY1-F1
#
_cell.length_a   1.000
_cell.length_b   1.000
_cell.length_c   1.000
_cell.angle_alpha   90.00
_cell.angle_beta   90.00
_cell.angle_gamma   90.00
#
_symmetry.space_group_name_H-M   'P 1'
#
loop_
_entity.id
_entity.type
_entity.pdbx_description
1 polymer ?
#
loop_
_entity_poly.entity_id
_entity_poly.type
_entity_poly.pdbx_seq_one_letter_code
_entity_poly.pdbx_strand_id
1 'polypeptide(L)'
;MTSRAFGPLLRESRLRAGLTQEELAARSGISAHTISVLESGKRRPHLSSVTRLAEALGLDREDRDRLTTEARSEPADSPPSSTRPPARTAPRTLPYTVQDFTGRRPEYDRILAEAGSSRGRAVVISTIDGMAGIGKTALALHVSHRLADSFPDGQLFIDLHGFTPGRPPLEPGTALGRLLRDLGVAEDRIPAHQDARAALWRGEVADRRLLVLLDNAADSAQVRPLIPAGPGSLALVTSRRRLTGLAGSSVVSLELLEPDEAAALFTRIAGAGRADGQAEAVARIVDLCGRLPLAVRIAAARLANRPAWTPAHLLARLADRDRLLQELATDDCGVATAFDVSYEALEPDLRRLFRLAALHPGDELTSAAVAALAAVTVVEAEAALDHLHACHLLTEPAPQRYVFHDLVRRYADDLAAVEETEAGRLAALERLLDHYRSTASAAVDLLYPHERESRPYPTPSAPSAVSLTGPEDARRWLDEELSNLVVAADRSSEHLPEQVSDLSVILFSALVTRDRHTEAEILHRAAHRAATVMAVPGRQVQALISLGVTEHWRGDFDSAVSRYLSALRLAEETEDQAGASRARSNLGGAYLTAGRFAEAIPHLAAALAGARQLGDRARQSAALQNLALAHEQTGDLPAALTLLRKARDLAQHTGDRTSEARILCWLGAFRMRAGQHTEAVPFLEQALVLTRGLGDDGMTAGGLNFLGECLRPSDPRQAITHHEEALAIATGISFTFEIARAHHGLGDAHLELGATAPARRHWALALAVFEDLDRPEAAELRDRLA
;
A
#
# COMPACT_ATOMS: atom_id res chain seq x y z
N MET A 1 -52.19 -53.63 -3.18
CA MET A 1 -52.92 -54.23 -2.04
C MET A 1 -52.07 -55.37 -1.50
N THR A 2 -51.82 -55.44 -0.19
CA THR A 2 -50.99 -56.47 0.45
C THR A 2 -51.68 -57.84 0.42
N SER A 3 -50.96 -58.96 0.62
CA SER A 3 -51.61 -60.28 0.84
C SER A 3 -52.79 -60.08 1.80
N ARG A 4 -54.01 -60.38 1.33
CA ARG A 4 -55.25 -60.14 2.09
C ARG A 4 -55.33 -60.99 3.37
N ALA A 5 -54.41 -61.93 3.58
CA ALA A 5 -54.46 -62.87 4.70
C ALA A 5 -53.68 -62.41 5.95
N PHE A 6 -52.66 -61.54 5.84
CA PHE A 6 -51.85 -61.16 7.01
C PHE A 6 -52.65 -60.40 8.09
N GLY A 7 -53.40 -59.37 7.69
CA GLY A 7 -54.18 -58.54 8.62
C GLY A 7 -55.21 -59.34 9.42
N PRO A 8 -56.05 -60.17 8.76
CA PRO A 8 -56.95 -61.10 9.43
C PRO A 8 -56.25 -62.09 10.37
N LEU A 9 -55.11 -62.69 9.96
CA LEU A 9 -54.36 -63.63 10.79
C LEU A 9 -53.78 -62.98 12.06
N LEU A 10 -53.24 -61.76 11.94
CA LEU A 10 -52.75 -60.99 13.08
C LEU A 10 -53.90 -60.66 14.05
N ARG A 11 -55.05 -60.24 13.52
CA ARG A 11 -56.23 -59.93 14.33
C ARG A 11 -56.77 -61.17 15.05
N GLU A 12 -56.84 -62.30 14.34
CA GLU A 12 -57.29 -63.57 14.90
C GLU A 12 -56.35 -64.05 16.02
N SER A 13 -55.04 -63.99 15.78
CA SER A 13 -54.01 -64.34 16.76
C SER A 13 -54.10 -63.48 18.01
N ARG A 14 -54.31 -62.17 17.85
CA ARG A 14 -54.52 -61.24 18.98
C ARG A 14 -55.78 -61.56 19.77
N LEU A 15 -56.89 -61.84 19.09
CA LEU A 15 -58.15 -62.18 19.73
C LEU A 15 -58.07 -63.53 20.46
N ARG A 16 -57.36 -64.52 19.91
CA ARG A 16 -57.06 -65.80 20.59
C ARG A 16 -56.23 -65.59 21.86
N ALA A 17 -55.28 -64.66 21.84
CA ALA A 17 -54.48 -64.29 23.01
C ALA A 17 -55.24 -63.44 24.05
N GLY A 18 -56.49 -63.05 23.77
CA GLY A 18 -57.32 -62.23 24.66
C GLY A 18 -56.85 -60.78 24.82
N LEU A 19 -56.00 -60.28 23.91
CA LEU A 19 -55.37 -58.96 24.02
C LEU A 19 -56.14 -57.88 23.25
N THR A 20 -56.21 -56.67 23.78
CA THR A 20 -56.58 -55.48 23.01
C THR A 20 -55.42 -55.03 22.10
N GLN A 21 -55.68 -54.14 21.13
CA GLN A 21 -54.60 -53.58 20.30
C GLN A 21 -53.60 -52.77 21.14
N GLU A 22 -54.05 -52.14 22.22
CA GLU A 22 -53.23 -51.36 23.15
C GLU A 22 -52.37 -52.26 24.04
N GLU A 23 -52.91 -53.39 24.49
CA GLU A 23 -52.15 -54.38 25.26
C GLU A 23 -51.10 -55.10 24.41
N LEU A 24 -51.44 -55.44 23.15
CA LEU A 24 -50.46 -55.98 22.21
C LEU A 24 -49.40 -54.94 21.85
N ALA A 25 -49.77 -53.65 21.78
CA ALA A 25 -48.82 -52.56 21.55
C ALA A 25 -47.82 -52.45 22.69
N ALA A 26 -48.29 -52.51 23.94
CA ALA A 26 -47.44 -52.48 25.13
C ALA A 26 -46.47 -53.67 25.18
N ARG A 27 -46.92 -54.87 24.80
CA ARG A 27 -46.09 -56.10 24.83
C ARG A 27 -45.10 -56.19 23.67
N SER A 28 -45.50 -55.78 22.47
CA SER A 28 -44.65 -55.84 21.27
C SER A 28 -43.75 -54.61 21.12
N GLY A 29 -44.06 -53.50 21.79
CA GLY A 29 -43.45 -52.18 21.61
C GLY A 29 -43.68 -51.58 20.22
N ILE A 30 -44.78 -51.95 19.57
CA ILE A 30 -45.29 -51.39 18.30
C ILE A 30 -46.53 -50.57 18.63
N SER A 31 -46.72 -49.38 18.05
CA SER A 31 -47.87 -48.55 18.42
C SER A 31 -49.23 -49.20 18.08
N ALA A 32 -50.24 -48.96 18.90
CA ALA A 32 -51.60 -49.48 18.69
C ALA A 32 -52.17 -49.05 17.32
N HIS A 33 -51.86 -47.83 16.88
CA HIS A 33 -52.19 -47.34 15.54
C HIS A 33 -51.55 -48.21 14.45
N THR A 34 -50.28 -48.57 14.59
CA THR A 34 -49.59 -49.45 13.62
C THR A 34 -50.23 -50.83 13.60
N ILE A 35 -50.56 -51.41 14.75
CA ILE A 35 -51.27 -52.70 14.84
C ILE A 35 -52.63 -52.63 14.13
N SER A 36 -53.42 -51.58 14.36
CA SER A 36 -54.71 -51.36 13.68
C SER A 36 -54.55 -51.25 12.15
N VAL A 37 -53.53 -50.54 11.68
CA VAL A 37 -53.24 -50.39 10.23
C VAL A 37 -52.79 -51.73 9.62
N LEU A 38 -52.05 -52.55 10.37
CA LEU A 38 -51.65 -53.90 9.95
C LEU A 38 -52.84 -54.88 9.92
N GLU A 39 -53.69 -54.88 10.94
CA GLU A 39 -54.91 -55.71 10.99
C GLU A 39 -55.90 -55.37 9.88
N SER A 40 -55.96 -54.10 9.48
CA SER A 40 -56.81 -53.64 8.37
C SER A 40 -56.21 -53.89 6.98
N GLY A 41 -54.99 -54.44 6.88
CA GLY A 41 -54.32 -54.70 5.61
C GLY A 41 -53.98 -53.43 4.81
N LYS A 42 -53.99 -52.26 5.46
CA LYS A 42 -53.70 -50.96 4.83
C LYS A 42 -52.20 -50.71 4.67
N ARG A 43 -51.36 -51.43 5.42
CA ARG A 43 -49.89 -51.31 5.37
C ARG A 43 -49.26 -52.70 5.40
N ARG A 44 -48.14 -52.85 4.69
CA ARG A 44 -47.29 -54.05 4.74
C ARG A 44 -46.57 -54.11 6.10
N PRO A 45 -46.58 -55.26 6.80
CA PRO A 45 -45.78 -55.42 8.01
C PRO A 45 -44.29 -55.52 7.63
N HIS A 46 -43.42 -54.85 8.37
CA HIS A 46 -41.99 -55.15 8.31
C HIS A 46 -41.72 -56.48 9.02
N LEU A 47 -40.79 -57.29 8.51
CA LEU A 47 -40.45 -58.58 9.13
C LEU A 47 -40.04 -58.44 10.61
N SER A 48 -39.33 -57.37 10.97
CA SER A 48 -39.01 -57.05 12.36
C SER A 48 -40.25 -56.80 13.23
N SER A 49 -41.29 -56.17 12.67
CA SER A 49 -42.58 -56.00 13.32
C SER A 49 -43.32 -57.33 13.47
N VAL A 50 -43.26 -58.20 12.46
CA VAL A 50 -43.85 -59.55 12.50
C VAL A 50 -43.24 -60.39 13.60
N THR A 51 -41.91 -60.39 13.72
CA THR A 51 -41.19 -61.13 14.77
C THR A 51 -41.61 -60.65 16.16
N ARG A 52 -41.61 -59.33 16.39
CA ARG A 52 -42.01 -58.75 17.69
C ARG A 52 -43.48 -59.00 18.03
N LEU A 53 -44.37 -58.99 17.03
CA LEU A 53 -45.79 -59.32 17.23
C LEU A 53 -45.97 -60.80 17.54
N ALA A 54 -45.28 -61.70 16.83
CA ALA A 54 -45.35 -63.13 17.08
C ALA A 54 -44.78 -63.52 18.46
N GLU A 55 -43.72 -62.85 18.91
CA GLU A 55 -43.18 -62.99 20.27
C GLU A 55 -44.17 -62.48 21.33
N ALA A 56 -44.72 -61.28 21.14
CA ALA A 56 -45.67 -60.68 22.08
C ALA A 56 -47.01 -61.45 22.18
N LEU A 57 -47.40 -62.14 21.10
CA LEU A 57 -48.58 -63.00 21.04
C LEU A 57 -48.31 -64.41 21.56
N GLY A 58 -47.05 -64.78 21.84
CA GLY A 58 -46.68 -66.12 22.28
C GLY A 58 -47.00 -67.20 21.25
N LEU A 59 -46.95 -66.87 19.95
CA LEU A 59 -47.29 -67.82 18.88
C LEU A 59 -46.32 -69.00 18.87
N ASP A 60 -46.86 -70.20 18.65
CA ASP A 60 -46.05 -71.39 18.41
C ASP A 60 -45.29 -71.28 17.08
N ARG A 61 -44.43 -72.27 16.81
CA ARG A 61 -43.57 -72.25 15.62
C ARG A 61 -44.39 -72.28 14.33
N GLU A 62 -45.52 -73.00 14.30
CA GLU A 62 -46.35 -73.15 13.11
C GLU A 62 -47.11 -71.84 12.80
N ASP A 63 -47.76 -71.24 13.80
CA ASP A 63 -48.47 -69.97 13.65
C ASP A 63 -47.52 -68.80 13.35
N ARG A 64 -46.30 -68.82 13.91
CA ARG A 64 -45.25 -67.83 13.59
C ARG A 64 -44.76 -67.96 12.15
N ASP A 65 -44.54 -69.17 11.68
CA ASP A 65 -44.12 -69.42 10.29
C ASP A 65 -45.24 -69.05 9.31
N ARG A 66 -46.51 -69.29 9.66
CA ARG A 66 -47.67 -68.81 8.88
C ARG A 66 -47.75 -67.28 8.82
N LEU A 67 -47.62 -66.58 9.95
CA LEU A 67 -47.63 -65.11 9.99
C LEU A 67 -46.46 -64.52 9.17
N THR A 68 -45.30 -65.16 9.23
CA THR A 68 -44.10 -64.75 8.51
C THR A 68 -44.20 -65.04 7.02
N THR A 69 -44.79 -66.17 6.64
CA THR A 69 -45.03 -66.54 5.24
C THR A 69 -46.01 -65.56 4.61
N GLU A 70 -47.12 -65.23 5.28
CA GLU A 70 -48.10 -64.27 4.75
C GLU A 70 -47.60 -62.82 4.72
N ALA A 71 -46.67 -62.46 5.62
CA ALA A 71 -45.96 -61.19 5.53
C ALA A 71 -44.99 -61.13 4.32
N ARG A 72 -44.53 -62.30 3.83
CA ARG A 72 -43.60 -62.44 2.69
C ARG A 72 -44.31 -62.68 1.37
N SER A 73 -45.53 -63.22 1.37
CA SER A 73 -46.32 -63.53 0.17
C SER A 73 -46.71 -62.27 -0.60
N GLU A 74 -46.25 -62.17 -1.86
CA GLU A 74 -46.72 -61.18 -2.82
C GLU A 74 -48.10 -61.59 -3.38
N PRO A 75 -49.03 -60.66 -3.66
CA PRO A 75 -50.21 -60.99 -4.45
C PRO A 75 -49.78 -61.32 -5.88
N ALA A 76 -50.04 -62.56 -6.30
CA ALA A 76 -50.07 -62.94 -7.71
C ALA A 76 -51.33 -62.33 -8.35
N ASP A 77 -51.15 -61.23 -9.07
CA ASP A 77 -51.89 -60.76 -10.25
C ASP A 77 -51.93 -59.22 -10.29
N SER A 78 -50.99 -58.65 -11.06
CA SER A 78 -51.12 -57.36 -11.73
C SER A 78 -50.14 -57.32 -12.92
N PRO A 79 -50.55 -56.84 -14.10
CA PRO A 79 -49.80 -56.92 -15.35
C PRO A 79 -48.53 -56.06 -15.33
N PRO A 80 -47.57 -56.24 -16.26
CA PRO A 80 -46.23 -55.69 -16.11
C PRO A 80 -46.25 -54.17 -16.27
N SER A 81 -46.21 -53.44 -15.16
CA SER A 81 -45.81 -52.04 -15.17
C SER A 81 -44.29 -51.99 -15.20
N SER A 82 -43.76 -51.77 -16.40
CA SER A 82 -42.44 -51.20 -16.60
C SER A 82 -42.43 -49.79 -16.01
N THR A 83 -42.30 -49.66 -14.70
CA THR A 83 -41.86 -48.42 -14.06
C THR A 83 -40.52 -48.67 -13.43
N ARG A 84 -39.49 -48.46 -14.26
CA ARG A 84 -38.17 -47.98 -13.84
C ARG A 84 -38.38 -47.04 -12.63
N PRO A 85 -37.63 -47.17 -11.52
CA PRO A 85 -37.73 -46.20 -10.43
C PRO A 85 -37.63 -44.80 -11.05
N PRO A 86 -38.45 -43.82 -10.65
CA PRO A 86 -38.37 -42.49 -11.24
C PRO A 86 -36.90 -42.09 -11.18
N ALA A 87 -36.31 -41.83 -12.35
CA ALA A 87 -34.93 -41.40 -12.42
C ALA A 87 -34.82 -40.24 -11.42
N ARG A 88 -34.01 -40.41 -10.36
CA ARG A 88 -33.73 -39.32 -9.42
C ARG A 88 -33.18 -38.19 -10.28
N THR A 89 -34.02 -37.20 -10.59
CA THR A 89 -33.64 -36.06 -11.41
C THR A 89 -32.55 -35.33 -10.66
N ALA A 90 -31.35 -35.31 -11.22
CA ALA A 90 -30.22 -34.57 -10.68
C ALA A 90 -30.66 -33.13 -10.39
N PRO A 91 -30.49 -32.61 -9.16
CA PRO A 91 -30.94 -31.27 -8.82
C PRO A 91 -30.20 -30.24 -9.67
N ARG A 92 -30.90 -29.19 -10.10
CA ARG A 92 -30.34 -28.07 -10.87
C ARG A 92 -30.85 -26.78 -10.26
N THR A 93 -30.18 -26.31 -9.22
CA THR A 93 -30.64 -25.15 -8.42
C THR A 93 -29.81 -23.89 -8.67
N LEU A 94 -28.95 -23.88 -9.70
CA LEU A 94 -28.10 -22.73 -10.02
C LEU A 94 -28.95 -21.50 -10.41
N PRO A 95 -28.75 -20.34 -9.78
CA PRO A 95 -29.33 -19.06 -10.18
C PRO A 95 -28.92 -18.65 -11.61
N TYR A 96 -29.61 -17.67 -12.19
CA TYR A 96 -29.20 -17.09 -13.48
C TYR A 96 -27.83 -16.41 -13.38
N THR A 97 -27.05 -16.48 -14.46
CA THR A 97 -25.79 -15.72 -14.60
C THR A 97 -26.07 -14.30 -15.10
N VAL A 98 -25.14 -13.38 -14.83
CA VAL A 98 -25.13 -12.04 -15.45
C VAL A 98 -24.86 -12.14 -16.96
N GLN A 99 -25.60 -11.38 -17.78
CA GLN A 99 -25.46 -11.39 -19.24
C GLN A 99 -24.26 -10.56 -19.72
N ASP A 100 -23.85 -9.58 -18.92
CA ASP A 100 -22.79 -8.61 -19.16
C ASP A 100 -21.42 -9.04 -18.59
N PHE A 101 -21.21 -10.35 -18.33
CA PHE A 101 -19.93 -10.85 -17.81
C PHE A 101 -18.75 -10.46 -18.71
N THR A 102 -17.75 -9.79 -18.14
CA THR A 102 -16.61 -9.20 -18.87
C THR A 102 -15.30 -9.46 -18.13
N GLY A 103 -14.24 -9.75 -18.87
CA GLY A 103 -12.90 -9.96 -18.32
C GLY A 103 -12.75 -11.29 -17.56
N ARG A 104 -11.74 -11.34 -16.69
CA ARG A 104 -11.48 -12.48 -15.75
C ARG A 104 -11.09 -13.79 -16.39
N ARG A 105 -10.49 -13.73 -17.58
CA ARG A 105 -10.10 -14.94 -18.32
C ARG A 105 -9.04 -15.78 -17.58
N PRO A 106 -8.00 -15.20 -16.97
CA PRO A 106 -7.01 -15.97 -16.20
C PRO A 106 -7.65 -16.74 -15.03
N GLU A 107 -8.51 -16.09 -14.24
CA GLU A 107 -9.18 -16.69 -13.10
C GLU A 107 -10.18 -17.76 -13.54
N TYR A 108 -10.93 -17.49 -14.61
CA TYR A 108 -11.84 -18.45 -15.23
C TYR A 108 -11.10 -19.72 -15.71
N ASP A 109 -10.04 -19.56 -16.50
CA ASP A 109 -9.26 -20.66 -17.07
C ASP A 109 -8.59 -21.49 -15.96
N ARG A 110 -8.15 -20.84 -14.87
CA ARG A 110 -7.61 -21.51 -13.68
C ARG A 110 -8.64 -22.43 -13.02
N ILE A 111 -9.84 -21.93 -12.74
CA ILE A 111 -10.89 -22.75 -12.11
C ILE A 111 -11.29 -23.93 -13.02
N LEU A 112 -11.34 -23.70 -14.34
CA LEU A 112 -11.60 -24.78 -15.31
C LEU A 112 -10.50 -25.85 -15.32
N ALA A 113 -9.23 -25.44 -15.28
CA ALA A 113 -8.10 -26.36 -15.25
C ALA A 113 -8.09 -27.22 -13.98
N GLU A 114 -8.42 -26.64 -12.83
CA GLU A 114 -8.54 -27.33 -11.54
C GLU A 114 -9.71 -28.33 -11.55
N ALA A 115 -10.86 -27.93 -12.11
CA ALA A 115 -12.00 -28.83 -12.29
C ALA A 115 -11.71 -29.97 -13.29
N GLY A 116 -10.92 -29.72 -14.33
CA GLY A 116 -10.59 -30.69 -15.39
C GLY A 116 -9.49 -31.69 -15.03
N SER A 117 -8.51 -31.29 -14.21
CA SER A 117 -7.35 -32.11 -13.81
C SER A 117 -7.71 -33.22 -12.81
N SER A 118 -8.84 -33.09 -12.10
CA SER A 118 -9.27 -34.00 -11.04
C SER A 118 -10.16 -35.17 -11.51
N ARG A 119 -9.94 -35.69 -12.72
CA ARG A 119 -10.60 -36.92 -13.21
C ARG A 119 -10.13 -38.15 -12.41
N GLY A 120 -10.56 -38.25 -11.14
CA GLY A 120 -10.56 -39.47 -10.33
C GLY A 120 -9.89 -39.48 -8.95
N ARG A 121 -9.46 -38.34 -8.34
CA ARG A 121 -8.58 -38.43 -7.13
C ARG A 121 -8.94 -37.65 -5.85
N ALA A 122 -9.84 -36.68 -5.84
CA ALA A 122 -10.40 -36.07 -4.61
C ALA A 122 -11.54 -35.11 -5.00
N VAL A 123 -12.16 -34.46 -4.01
CA VAL A 123 -13.04 -33.31 -4.22
C VAL A 123 -12.17 -32.08 -4.48
N VAL A 124 -12.51 -31.31 -5.51
CA VAL A 124 -11.86 -30.02 -5.77
C VAL A 124 -12.58 -28.95 -4.97
N ILE A 125 -11.85 -28.19 -4.17
CA ILE A 125 -12.38 -27.04 -3.43
C ILE A 125 -11.69 -25.81 -4.01
N SER A 126 -12.46 -24.93 -4.66
CA SER A 126 -11.94 -23.66 -5.15
C SER A 126 -12.66 -22.52 -4.45
N THR A 127 -11.91 -21.72 -3.70
CA THR A 127 -12.42 -20.55 -2.99
C THR A 127 -12.12 -19.28 -3.79
N ILE A 128 -13.14 -18.48 -4.04
CA ILE A 128 -13.07 -17.21 -4.75
C ILE A 128 -13.25 -16.08 -3.72
N ASP A 129 -12.18 -15.32 -3.48
CA ASP A 129 -12.17 -14.20 -2.54
C ASP A 129 -11.89 -12.86 -3.22
N GLY A 130 -11.97 -11.77 -2.46
CA GLY A 130 -11.84 -10.41 -2.94
C GLY A 130 -12.84 -9.43 -2.31
N MET A 131 -12.66 -8.15 -2.58
CA MET A 131 -13.43 -7.05 -2.00
C MET A 131 -14.92 -7.10 -2.38
N ALA A 132 -15.78 -6.39 -1.64
CA ALA A 132 -17.19 -6.24 -1.98
C ALA A 132 -17.36 -5.61 -3.39
N GLY A 133 -18.31 -6.13 -4.18
CA GLY A 133 -18.56 -5.61 -5.54
C GLY A 133 -17.56 -6.03 -6.63
N ILE A 134 -16.52 -6.81 -6.30
CA ILE A 134 -15.47 -7.25 -7.24
C ILE A 134 -15.93 -8.31 -8.27
N GLY A 135 -17.11 -8.90 -8.08
CA GLY A 135 -17.70 -9.86 -9.03
C GLY A 135 -17.56 -11.35 -8.69
N LYS A 136 -17.22 -11.71 -7.44
CA LYS A 136 -17.04 -13.12 -7.00
C LYS A 136 -18.21 -14.04 -7.38
N THR A 137 -19.42 -13.68 -6.97
CA THR A 137 -20.65 -14.45 -7.26
C THR A 137 -20.92 -14.54 -8.76
N ALA A 138 -20.64 -13.48 -9.51
CA ALA A 138 -20.81 -13.48 -10.97
C ALA A 138 -19.84 -14.45 -11.66
N LEU A 139 -18.55 -14.45 -11.28
CA LEU A 139 -17.58 -15.42 -11.79
C LEU A 139 -17.97 -16.85 -11.40
N ALA A 140 -18.31 -17.08 -10.14
CA ALA A 140 -18.66 -18.41 -9.64
C ALA A 140 -19.88 -19.00 -10.37
N LEU A 141 -20.93 -18.20 -10.57
CA LEU A 141 -22.10 -18.59 -11.36
C LEU A 141 -21.75 -18.82 -12.83
N HIS A 142 -20.95 -17.94 -13.44
CA HIS A 142 -20.54 -18.08 -14.83
C HIS A 142 -19.78 -19.39 -15.07
N VAL A 143 -18.81 -19.70 -14.21
CA VAL A 143 -18.05 -20.97 -14.25
C VAL A 143 -18.98 -22.16 -13.98
N SER A 144 -19.90 -22.05 -13.01
CA SER A 144 -20.83 -23.14 -12.67
C SER A 144 -21.73 -23.51 -13.85
N HIS A 145 -22.27 -22.53 -14.58
CA HIS A 145 -23.06 -22.76 -15.79
C HIS A 145 -22.23 -23.39 -16.91
N ARG A 146 -20.97 -22.99 -17.06
CA ARG A 146 -20.06 -23.57 -18.07
C ARG A 146 -19.68 -25.01 -17.77
N LEU A 147 -19.53 -25.35 -16.50
CA LEU A 147 -19.17 -26.69 -16.04
C LEU A 147 -20.37 -27.60 -15.81
N ALA A 148 -21.60 -27.09 -15.86
CA ALA A 148 -22.83 -27.80 -15.51
C ALA A 148 -22.93 -29.22 -16.10
N ASP A 149 -22.63 -29.38 -17.38
CA ASP A 149 -22.72 -30.67 -18.09
C ASP A 149 -21.67 -31.70 -17.63
N SER A 150 -20.61 -31.26 -16.96
CA SER A 150 -19.56 -32.14 -16.40
C SER A 150 -19.95 -32.78 -15.06
N PHE A 151 -21.06 -32.34 -14.46
CA PHE A 151 -21.56 -32.80 -13.15
C PHE A 151 -22.98 -33.36 -13.27
N PRO A 152 -23.12 -34.60 -13.78
CA PRO A 152 -24.42 -35.18 -14.15
C PRO A 152 -25.30 -35.51 -12.94
N ASP A 153 -24.71 -35.66 -11.73
CA ASP A 153 -25.46 -36.06 -10.54
C ASP A 153 -26.12 -34.89 -9.81
N GLY A 154 -25.80 -33.64 -10.19
CA GLY A 154 -26.48 -32.46 -9.70
C GLY A 154 -25.60 -31.21 -9.59
N GLN A 155 -26.27 -30.06 -9.64
CA GLN A 155 -25.72 -28.73 -9.43
C GLN A 155 -26.54 -28.05 -8.33
N LEU A 156 -25.89 -27.80 -7.19
CA LEU A 156 -26.50 -27.25 -5.99
C LEU A 156 -25.97 -25.84 -5.74
N PHE A 157 -26.85 -24.96 -5.29
CA PHE A 157 -26.53 -23.58 -4.91
C PHE A 157 -27.10 -23.28 -3.54
N ILE A 158 -26.30 -22.66 -2.69
CA ILE A 158 -26.74 -22.12 -1.42
C ILE A 158 -26.07 -20.78 -1.14
N ASP A 159 -26.89 -19.78 -0.83
CA ASP A 159 -26.44 -18.54 -0.22
C ASP A 159 -26.29 -18.77 1.29
N LEU A 160 -25.07 -18.59 1.78
CA LEU A 160 -24.69 -18.79 3.17
C LEU A 160 -24.90 -17.54 4.03
N HIS A 161 -25.36 -16.44 3.45
CA HIS A 161 -25.69 -15.18 4.13
C HIS A 161 -24.58 -14.60 5.02
N GLY A 162 -23.32 -14.95 4.75
CA GLY A 162 -22.19 -14.49 5.57
C GLY A 162 -22.03 -12.98 5.57
N PHE A 163 -22.39 -12.35 4.44
CA PHE A 163 -22.39 -10.90 4.27
C PHE A 163 -23.69 -10.45 3.59
N THR A 164 -24.83 -10.74 4.21
CA THR A 164 -26.15 -10.26 3.77
C THR A 164 -26.72 -9.24 4.77
N PRO A 165 -27.08 -8.01 4.34
CA PRO A 165 -27.64 -7.00 5.23
C PRO A 165 -28.87 -7.49 6.00
N GLY A 166 -28.92 -7.19 7.30
CA GLY A 166 -30.07 -7.50 8.16
C GLY A 166 -30.34 -9.00 8.38
N ARG A 167 -29.40 -9.89 8.01
CA ARG A 167 -29.58 -11.34 8.14
C ARG A 167 -28.32 -12.01 8.71
N PRO A 168 -28.44 -12.86 9.75
CA PRO A 168 -27.28 -13.58 10.28
C PRO A 168 -26.80 -14.66 9.29
N PRO A 169 -25.50 -15.05 9.36
CA PRO A 169 -24.96 -16.16 8.59
C PRO A 169 -25.79 -17.44 8.75
N LEU A 170 -25.92 -18.20 7.67
CA LEU A 170 -26.68 -19.44 7.67
C LEU A 170 -25.94 -20.52 8.47
N GLU A 171 -26.57 -21.00 9.54
CA GLU A 171 -26.04 -22.10 10.35
C GLU A 171 -25.77 -23.37 9.51
N PRO A 172 -24.61 -24.05 9.67
CA PRO A 172 -24.24 -25.21 8.86
C PRO A 172 -25.27 -26.34 8.92
N GLY A 173 -25.85 -26.61 10.09
CA GLY A 173 -26.92 -27.60 10.23
C GLY A 173 -28.15 -27.28 9.38
N THR A 174 -28.52 -26.01 9.26
CA THR A 174 -29.64 -25.55 8.42
C THR A 174 -29.30 -25.66 6.94
N ALA A 175 -28.07 -25.28 6.57
CA ALA A 175 -27.55 -25.44 5.21
C ALA A 175 -27.55 -26.91 4.75
N LEU A 176 -27.02 -27.82 5.59
CA LEU A 176 -27.05 -29.26 5.34
C LEU A 176 -28.47 -29.79 5.16
N GLY A 177 -29.41 -29.36 6.00
CA GLY A 177 -30.81 -29.74 5.88
C GLY A 177 -31.43 -29.30 4.53
N ARG A 178 -31.02 -28.14 4.00
CA ARG A 178 -31.44 -27.66 2.68
C ARG A 178 -30.83 -28.51 1.56
N LEU A 179 -29.52 -28.73 1.59
CA LEU A 179 -28.82 -29.55 0.59
C LEU A 179 -29.35 -30.99 0.52
N LEU A 180 -29.65 -31.61 1.67
CA LEU A 180 -30.24 -32.95 1.75
C LEU A 180 -31.65 -32.99 1.13
N ARG A 181 -32.48 -31.96 1.38
CA ARG A 181 -33.81 -31.84 0.75
C ARG A 181 -33.69 -31.66 -0.77
N ASP A 182 -32.75 -30.84 -1.22
CA ASP A 182 -32.53 -30.60 -2.66
C ASP A 182 -32.02 -31.87 -3.37
N LEU A 183 -31.30 -32.75 -2.68
CA LEU A 183 -30.92 -34.09 -3.18
C LEU A 183 -32.07 -35.12 -3.16
N GLY A 184 -33.24 -34.75 -2.66
CA GLY A 184 -34.42 -35.62 -2.57
C GLY A 184 -34.43 -36.55 -1.36
N VAL A 185 -33.72 -36.22 -0.27
CA VAL A 185 -33.84 -36.95 1.00
C VAL A 185 -35.15 -36.55 1.68
N ALA A 186 -35.96 -37.55 2.02
CA ALA A 186 -37.25 -37.33 2.68
C ALA A 186 -37.06 -36.69 4.06
N GLU A 187 -37.97 -35.78 4.43
CA GLU A 187 -37.86 -34.95 5.64
C GLU A 187 -37.76 -35.77 6.93
N ASP A 188 -38.45 -36.91 7.00
CA ASP A 188 -38.42 -37.86 8.12
C ASP A 188 -37.06 -38.57 8.29
N ARG A 189 -36.23 -38.58 7.24
CA ARG A 189 -34.88 -39.16 7.25
C ARG A 189 -33.80 -38.14 7.59
N ILE A 190 -34.12 -36.84 7.69
CA ILE A 190 -33.13 -35.80 7.99
C ILE A 190 -33.00 -35.66 9.52
N PRO A 191 -31.84 -35.97 10.12
CA PRO A 191 -31.66 -35.90 11.57
C PRO A 191 -31.83 -34.48 12.12
N ALA A 192 -32.14 -34.34 13.41
CA ALA A 192 -32.25 -33.03 14.06
C ALA A 192 -30.88 -32.35 14.26
N HIS A 193 -29.85 -33.11 14.63
CA HIS A 193 -28.53 -32.59 15.00
C HIS A 193 -27.59 -32.40 13.79
N GLN A 194 -26.76 -31.36 13.83
CA GLN A 194 -25.85 -30.98 12.76
C GLN A 194 -24.88 -32.11 12.37
N ASP A 195 -24.22 -32.75 13.33
CA ASP A 195 -23.22 -33.79 13.05
C ASP A 195 -23.83 -34.99 12.34
N ALA A 196 -25.06 -35.37 12.72
CA ALA A 196 -25.80 -36.43 12.07
C ALA A 196 -26.23 -36.03 10.64
N ARG A 197 -26.61 -34.76 10.41
CA ARG A 197 -26.85 -34.24 9.04
C ARG A 197 -25.57 -34.24 8.20
N ALA A 198 -24.43 -33.88 8.78
CA ALA A 198 -23.14 -33.87 8.08
C ALA A 198 -22.68 -35.29 7.72
N ALA A 199 -22.90 -36.26 8.60
CA ALA A 199 -22.65 -37.68 8.32
C ALA A 199 -23.57 -38.20 7.20
N LEU A 200 -24.87 -37.87 7.24
CA LEU A 200 -25.82 -38.24 6.20
C LEU A 200 -25.47 -37.59 4.85
N TRP A 201 -25.10 -36.31 4.85
CA TRP A 201 -24.63 -35.59 3.67
C TRP A 201 -23.44 -36.29 3.01
N ARG A 202 -22.39 -36.59 3.79
CA ARG A 202 -21.21 -37.33 3.28
C ARG A 202 -21.59 -38.69 2.70
N GLY A 203 -22.53 -39.41 3.32
CA GLY A 203 -23.03 -40.69 2.81
C GLY A 203 -23.82 -40.58 1.51
N GLU A 204 -24.72 -39.60 1.39
CA GLU A 204 -25.56 -39.43 0.18
C GLU A 204 -24.78 -38.93 -1.03
N VAL A 205 -23.65 -38.24 -0.82
CA VAL A 205 -22.81 -37.66 -1.89
C VAL A 205 -21.51 -38.42 -2.16
N ALA A 206 -21.25 -39.52 -1.45
CA ALA A 206 -20.00 -40.29 -1.55
C ALA A 206 -19.70 -40.80 -2.97
N ASP A 207 -20.73 -41.26 -3.69
CA ASP A 207 -20.60 -41.83 -5.05
C ASP A 207 -21.15 -40.89 -6.14
N ARG A 208 -21.39 -39.61 -5.81
CA ARG A 208 -21.94 -38.62 -6.74
C ARG A 208 -20.88 -37.62 -7.18
N ARG A 209 -20.98 -37.18 -8.43
CA ARG A 209 -20.22 -36.08 -9.03
C ARG A 209 -21.08 -34.83 -9.06
N LEU A 210 -21.01 -34.06 -7.98
CA LEU A 210 -21.79 -32.84 -7.78
C LEU A 210 -20.96 -31.59 -8.00
N LEU A 211 -21.61 -30.55 -8.53
CA LEU A 211 -21.14 -29.17 -8.40
C LEU A 211 -21.91 -28.52 -7.25
N VAL A 212 -21.21 -28.04 -6.23
CA VAL A 212 -21.80 -27.34 -5.08
C VAL A 212 -21.24 -25.93 -5.04
N LEU A 213 -22.09 -24.94 -5.32
CA LEU A 213 -21.77 -23.52 -5.19
C LEU A 213 -22.26 -23.01 -3.82
N LEU A 214 -21.30 -22.69 -2.96
CA LEU A 214 -21.47 -22.12 -1.62
C LEU A 214 -21.17 -20.62 -1.70
N ASP A 215 -22.21 -19.81 -1.95
CA ASP A 215 -22.05 -18.37 -2.14
C ASP A 215 -22.11 -17.63 -0.80
N ASN A 216 -21.33 -16.55 -0.68
CA ASN A 216 -21.37 -15.63 0.45
C ASN A 216 -21.03 -16.28 1.80
N ALA A 217 -19.98 -17.08 1.85
CA ALA A 217 -19.50 -17.73 3.08
C ALA A 217 -18.88 -16.72 4.06
N ALA A 218 -19.22 -16.84 5.36
CA ALA A 218 -18.64 -16.03 6.43
C ALA A 218 -17.23 -16.48 6.82
N ASP A 219 -17.03 -17.80 6.99
CA ASP A 219 -15.78 -18.40 7.45
C ASP A 219 -15.61 -19.87 7.00
N SER A 220 -14.46 -20.45 7.32
CA SER A 220 -14.15 -21.85 6.97
C SER A 220 -14.96 -22.88 7.76
N ALA A 221 -15.41 -22.54 8.99
CA ALA A 221 -16.21 -23.43 9.83
C ALA A 221 -17.63 -23.60 9.27
N GLN A 222 -18.18 -22.56 8.65
CA GLN A 222 -19.46 -22.60 7.97
C GLN A 222 -19.44 -23.52 6.75
N VAL A 223 -18.33 -23.50 6.00
CA VAL A 223 -18.17 -24.19 4.73
C VAL A 223 -17.78 -25.66 4.89
N ARG A 224 -16.85 -25.96 5.83
CA ARG A 224 -16.23 -27.28 5.96
C ARG A 224 -17.23 -28.46 6.03
N PRO A 225 -18.36 -28.38 6.77
CA PRO A 225 -19.34 -29.48 6.82
C PRO A 225 -20.10 -29.72 5.50
N LEU A 226 -20.14 -28.70 4.62
CA LEU A 226 -20.94 -28.70 3.39
C LEU A 226 -20.19 -29.25 2.18
N ILE A 227 -18.87 -29.42 2.30
CA ILE A 227 -18.02 -29.91 1.21
C ILE A 227 -18.42 -31.35 0.87
N PRO A 228 -18.70 -31.68 -0.41
CA PRO A 228 -19.01 -33.05 -0.80
C PRO A 228 -17.79 -33.95 -0.57
N ALA A 229 -18.01 -35.23 -0.28
CA ALA A 229 -16.94 -36.22 -0.09
C ALA A 229 -16.63 -37.04 -1.35
N GLY A 230 -17.50 -36.97 -2.38
CA GLY A 230 -17.41 -37.85 -3.55
C GLY A 230 -16.33 -37.45 -4.55
N PRO A 231 -15.53 -38.41 -5.06
CA PRO A 231 -14.43 -38.12 -5.98
C PRO A 231 -14.97 -37.51 -7.29
N GLY A 232 -14.30 -36.46 -7.78
CA GLY A 232 -14.72 -35.77 -8.99
C GLY A 232 -15.93 -34.84 -8.81
N SER A 233 -16.31 -34.52 -7.56
CA SER A 233 -17.15 -33.38 -7.22
C SER A 233 -16.33 -32.09 -7.10
N LEU A 234 -16.99 -30.95 -7.30
CA LEU A 234 -16.43 -29.60 -7.18
C LEU A 234 -17.23 -28.78 -6.17
N ALA A 235 -16.53 -28.19 -5.20
CA ALA A 235 -17.07 -27.15 -4.33
C ALA A 235 -16.49 -25.79 -4.74
N LEU A 236 -17.34 -24.91 -5.26
CA LEU A 236 -17.01 -23.51 -5.50
C LEU A 236 -17.52 -22.70 -4.31
N VAL A 237 -16.65 -21.92 -3.69
CA VAL A 237 -16.99 -21.14 -2.50
C VAL A 237 -16.69 -19.68 -2.77
N THR A 238 -17.63 -18.76 -2.56
CA THR A 238 -17.33 -17.33 -2.61
C THR A 238 -17.32 -16.75 -1.19
N SER A 239 -16.36 -15.87 -0.90
CA SER A 239 -16.31 -15.17 0.39
C SER A 239 -15.69 -13.78 0.23
N ARG A 240 -15.98 -12.88 1.17
CA ARG A 240 -15.30 -11.59 1.28
C ARG A 240 -14.05 -11.66 2.17
N ARG A 241 -13.72 -12.84 2.69
CA ARG A 241 -12.54 -13.10 3.51
C ARG A 241 -11.74 -14.25 2.90
N ARG A 242 -10.43 -14.25 3.13
CA ARG A 242 -9.58 -15.39 2.80
C ARG A 242 -9.92 -16.59 3.71
N LEU A 243 -10.38 -17.70 3.14
CA LEU A 243 -10.78 -18.91 3.88
C LEU A 243 -9.60 -19.88 4.10
N THR A 244 -8.60 -19.46 4.88
CA THR A 244 -7.35 -20.21 5.11
C THR A 244 -7.52 -21.54 5.84
N GLY A 245 -8.67 -21.76 6.49
CA GLY A 245 -8.97 -22.97 7.25
C GLY A 245 -9.46 -24.17 6.42
N LEU A 246 -9.49 -24.09 5.09
CA LEU A 246 -9.93 -25.17 4.22
C LEU A 246 -8.74 -25.94 3.63
N ALA A 247 -8.41 -27.10 4.20
CA ALA A 247 -7.29 -27.91 3.72
C ALA A 247 -7.53 -28.41 2.28
N GLY A 248 -6.55 -28.24 1.40
CA GLY A 248 -6.61 -28.67 0.01
C GLY A 248 -7.43 -27.77 -0.91
N SER A 249 -7.83 -26.56 -0.47
CA SER A 249 -8.50 -25.59 -1.35
C SER A 249 -7.51 -24.80 -2.20
N SER A 250 -7.82 -24.63 -3.48
CA SER A 250 -7.22 -23.61 -4.32
C SER A 250 -7.88 -22.26 -4.06
N VAL A 251 -7.06 -21.23 -3.89
CA VAL A 251 -7.54 -19.85 -3.67
C VAL A 251 -7.39 -19.07 -4.97
N VAL A 252 -8.49 -18.43 -5.39
CA VAL A 252 -8.58 -17.52 -6.53
C VAL A 252 -9.01 -16.15 -5.99
N SER A 253 -8.05 -15.29 -5.72
CA SER A 253 -8.30 -13.91 -5.30
C SER A 253 -8.58 -13.03 -6.51
N LEU A 254 -9.72 -12.35 -6.52
CA LEU A 254 -10.08 -11.45 -7.60
C LEU A 254 -9.45 -10.08 -7.40
N GLU A 255 -8.68 -9.63 -8.39
CA GLU A 255 -8.10 -8.29 -8.45
C GLU A 255 -9.10 -7.29 -9.07
N LEU A 256 -8.71 -6.04 -9.30
CA LEU A 256 -9.57 -5.09 -10.05
C LEU A 256 -9.67 -5.51 -11.53
N LEU A 257 -10.63 -4.96 -12.27
CA LEU A 257 -10.63 -5.15 -13.73
C LEU A 257 -9.48 -4.36 -14.35
N GLU A 258 -8.90 -4.89 -15.43
CA GLU A 258 -8.01 -4.11 -16.28
C GLU A 258 -8.75 -2.91 -16.90
N PRO A 259 -8.07 -1.79 -17.18
CA PRO A 259 -8.71 -0.58 -17.71
C PRO A 259 -9.59 -0.84 -18.93
N ASP A 260 -9.09 -1.64 -19.87
CA ASP A 260 -9.80 -2.00 -21.10
C ASP A 260 -11.02 -2.90 -20.84
N GLU A 261 -10.91 -3.84 -19.89
CA GLU A 261 -12.01 -4.73 -19.51
C GLU A 261 -13.13 -3.96 -18.82
N ALA A 262 -12.79 -2.99 -17.97
CA ALA A 262 -13.76 -2.14 -17.30
C ALA A 262 -14.44 -1.15 -18.26
N ALA A 263 -13.69 -0.56 -19.20
CA ALA A 263 -14.26 0.25 -20.27
C ALA A 263 -15.20 -0.55 -21.19
N ALA A 264 -14.84 -1.80 -21.51
CA ALA A 264 -15.69 -2.71 -22.27
C ALA A 264 -16.98 -3.07 -21.51
N LEU A 265 -16.90 -3.31 -20.20
CA LEU A 265 -18.07 -3.54 -19.34
C LEU A 265 -18.99 -2.32 -19.33
N PHE A 266 -18.42 -1.12 -19.12
CA PHE A 266 -19.17 0.14 -19.14
C PHE A 266 -19.93 0.32 -20.46
N THR A 267 -19.24 0.15 -21.58
CA THR A 267 -19.80 0.37 -22.92
C THR A 267 -20.90 -0.64 -23.25
N ARG A 268 -20.73 -1.91 -22.84
CA ARG A 268 -21.74 -2.95 -23.06
C ARG A 268 -23.06 -2.66 -22.35
N ILE A 269 -22.99 -2.11 -21.13
CA ILE A 269 -24.17 -1.79 -20.32
C ILE A 269 -24.79 -0.46 -20.74
N ALA A 270 -23.98 0.56 -20.99
CA ALA A 270 -24.45 1.86 -21.46
C ALA A 270 -25.09 1.77 -22.85
N GLY A 271 -24.65 0.83 -23.69
CA GLY A 271 -25.09 0.61 -25.06
C GLY A 271 -24.06 1.10 -26.08
N ALA A 272 -23.83 0.31 -27.13
CA ALA A 272 -22.71 0.49 -28.06
C ALA A 272 -22.60 1.90 -28.68
N GLY A 273 -23.72 2.59 -28.95
CA GLY A 273 -23.70 3.95 -29.53
C GLY A 273 -23.61 5.10 -28.52
N ARG A 274 -23.62 4.82 -27.21
CA ARG A 274 -23.66 5.86 -26.15
C ARG A 274 -22.26 6.32 -25.73
N ALA A 275 -21.23 5.55 -26.08
CA ALA A 275 -19.82 5.82 -25.76
C ALA A 275 -18.99 6.26 -26.98
N ASP A 276 -19.60 6.31 -28.17
CA ASP A 276 -18.90 6.61 -29.42
C ASP A 276 -18.25 7.99 -29.38
N GLY A 277 -16.96 8.05 -29.74
CA GLY A 277 -16.17 9.29 -29.79
C GLY A 277 -15.82 9.90 -28.43
N GLN A 278 -16.09 9.24 -27.30
CA GLN A 278 -15.79 9.74 -25.95
C GLN A 278 -14.99 8.74 -25.09
N ALA A 279 -14.05 8.00 -25.70
CA ALA A 279 -13.26 6.97 -25.02
C ALA A 279 -12.48 7.51 -23.80
N GLU A 280 -11.92 8.71 -23.89
CA GLU A 280 -11.20 9.36 -22.77
C GLU A 280 -12.12 9.62 -21.57
N ALA A 281 -13.36 10.08 -21.83
CA ALA A 281 -14.33 10.30 -20.76
C ALA A 281 -14.74 8.97 -20.09
N VAL A 282 -14.90 7.90 -20.88
CA VAL A 282 -15.21 6.56 -20.36
C VAL A 282 -14.05 6.03 -19.51
N ALA A 283 -12.81 6.16 -19.96
CA ALA A 283 -11.64 5.75 -19.19
C ALA A 283 -11.60 6.45 -17.83
N ARG A 284 -11.76 7.79 -17.81
CA ARG A 284 -11.80 8.56 -16.56
C ARG A 284 -12.97 8.19 -15.64
N ILE A 285 -14.15 7.88 -16.19
CA ILE A 285 -15.30 7.40 -15.39
C ILE A 285 -14.96 6.06 -14.73
N VAL A 286 -14.36 5.15 -15.49
CA VAL A 286 -13.96 3.82 -15.02
C VAL A 286 -12.90 3.92 -13.93
N ASP A 287 -11.95 4.85 -14.06
CA ASP A 287 -10.95 5.15 -13.04
C ASP A 287 -11.59 5.69 -11.76
N LEU A 288 -12.54 6.63 -11.87
CA LEU A 288 -13.31 7.13 -10.71
C LEU A 288 -14.18 6.03 -10.05
N CYS A 289 -14.58 5.02 -10.81
CA CYS A 289 -15.25 3.82 -10.29
C CYS A 289 -14.26 2.84 -9.64
N GLY A 290 -12.98 3.19 -9.52
CA GLY A 290 -11.92 2.31 -9.01
C GLY A 290 -11.78 1.01 -9.79
N ARG A 291 -12.25 0.97 -11.05
CA ARG A 291 -12.33 -0.26 -11.88
C ARG A 291 -13.08 -1.42 -11.19
N LEU A 292 -13.95 -1.10 -10.23
CA LEU A 292 -14.77 -2.07 -9.52
C LEU A 292 -16.00 -2.41 -10.37
N PRO A 293 -16.26 -3.69 -10.72
CA PRO A 293 -17.38 -4.08 -11.56
C PRO A 293 -18.72 -3.53 -11.08
N LEU A 294 -19.02 -3.60 -9.77
CA LEU A 294 -20.28 -3.05 -9.23
C LEU A 294 -20.43 -1.55 -9.51
N ALA A 295 -19.38 -0.75 -9.25
CA ALA A 295 -19.40 0.69 -9.48
C ALA A 295 -19.55 1.03 -10.96
N VAL A 296 -18.80 0.35 -11.84
CA VAL A 296 -18.88 0.51 -13.30
C VAL A 296 -20.28 0.20 -13.81
N ARG A 297 -20.92 -0.86 -13.31
CA ARG A 297 -22.30 -1.23 -13.68
C ARG A 297 -23.31 -0.15 -13.27
N ILE A 298 -23.19 0.40 -12.06
CA ILE A 298 -24.07 1.48 -11.59
C ILE A 298 -23.91 2.74 -12.45
N ALA A 299 -22.67 3.17 -12.70
CA ALA A 299 -22.39 4.33 -13.54
C ALA A 299 -22.91 4.15 -14.97
N ALA A 300 -22.66 2.99 -15.59
CA ALA A 300 -23.13 2.67 -16.93
C ALA A 300 -24.66 2.58 -17.02
N ALA A 301 -25.31 1.95 -16.04
CA ALA A 301 -26.77 1.86 -15.98
C ALA A 301 -27.43 3.24 -15.84
N ARG A 302 -26.81 4.17 -15.08
CA ARG A 302 -27.29 5.56 -15.00
C ARG A 302 -27.23 6.27 -16.35
N LEU A 303 -26.16 6.06 -17.14
CA LEU A 303 -26.04 6.62 -18.49
C LEU A 303 -27.04 5.98 -19.46
N ALA A 304 -27.29 4.67 -19.33
CA ALA A 304 -28.24 3.93 -20.16
C ALA A 304 -29.68 4.40 -19.92
N ASN A 305 -30.07 4.60 -18.66
CA ASN A 305 -31.43 4.98 -18.26
C ASN A 305 -31.71 6.48 -18.36
N ARG A 306 -30.75 7.30 -18.80
CA ARG A 306 -30.90 8.76 -18.94
C ARG A 306 -30.48 9.23 -20.33
N PRO A 307 -31.41 9.24 -21.32
CA PRO A 307 -31.08 9.54 -22.72
C PRO A 307 -30.39 10.88 -22.96
N ALA A 308 -30.72 11.91 -22.16
CA ALA A 308 -30.14 13.24 -22.27
C ALA A 308 -28.69 13.35 -21.75
N TRP A 309 -28.20 12.34 -21.02
CA TRP A 309 -26.85 12.36 -20.46
C TRP A 309 -25.82 11.92 -21.48
N THR A 310 -24.64 12.52 -21.43
CA THR A 310 -23.44 12.11 -22.17
C THR A 310 -22.40 11.55 -21.19
N PRO A 311 -21.40 10.76 -21.64
CA PRO A 311 -20.28 10.38 -20.81
C PRO A 311 -19.59 11.59 -20.14
N ALA A 312 -19.34 12.67 -20.87
CA ALA A 312 -18.78 13.90 -20.29
C ALA A 312 -19.61 14.48 -19.13
N HIS A 313 -20.95 14.46 -19.24
CA HIS A 313 -21.82 14.91 -18.14
C HIS A 313 -21.73 14.00 -16.91
N LEU A 314 -21.74 12.67 -17.13
CA LEU A 314 -21.58 11.70 -16.05
C LEU A 314 -20.23 11.85 -15.36
N LEU A 315 -19.15 12.04 -16.13
CA LEU A 315 -17.81 12.31 -15.61
C LEU A 315 -17.80 13.54 -14.71
N ALA A 316 -18.41 14.64 -15.13
CA ALA A 316 -18.49 15.85 -14.32
C ALA A 316 -19.23 15.63 -12.98
N ARG A 317 -20.25 14.77 -12.95
CA ARG A 317 -20.94 14.40 -11.70
C ARG A 317 -20.10 13.50 -10.79
N LEU A 318 -19.41 12.51 -11.35
CA LEU A 318 -18.56 11.59 -10.59
C LEU A 318 -17.25 12.25 -10.12
N ALA A 319 -16.80 13.30 -10.80
CA ALA A 319 -15.60 14.04 -10.41
C ALA A 319 -15.76 14.79 -9.07
N ASP A 320 -16.99 15.04 -8.63
CA ASP A 320 -17.28 15.56 -7.29
C ASP A 320 -17.03 14.47 -6.25
N ARG A 321 -15.86 14.55 -5.61
CA ARG A 321 -15.41 13.57 -4.62
C ARG A 321 -16.37 13.42 -3.44
N ASP A 322 -17.08 14.48 -3.05
CA ASP A 322 -17.97 14.45 -1.90
C ASP A 322 -19.29 13.75 -2.15
N ARG A 323 -19.65 13.58 -3.43
CA ARG A 323 -20.88 12.93 -3.86
C ARG A 323 -20.62 11.61 -4.58
N LEU A 324 -19.36 11.21 -4.76
CA LEU A 324 -19.00 10.03 -5.54
C LEU A 324 -19.77 8.77 -5.12
N LEU A 325 -19.77 8.42 -3.83
CA LEU A 325 -20.47 7.22 -3.35
C LEU A 325 -22.00 7.34 -3.45
N GLN A 326 -22.55 8.56 -3.34
CA GLN A 326 -23.98 8.82 -3.55
C GLN A 326 -24.36 8.70 -5.03
N GLU A 327 -23.47 9.13 -5.93
CA GLU A 327 -23.65 8.97 -7.38
C GLU A 327 -23.50 7.49 -7.80
N LEU A 328 -22.72 6.69 -7.05
CA LEU A 328 -22.56 5.24 -7.21
C LEU A 328 -23.58 4.43 -6.38
N ALA A 329 -24.79 4.95 -6.25
CA ALA A 329 -25.94 4.26 -5.69
C ALA A 329 -27.15 4.33 -6.62
N THR A 330 -27.99 3.30 -6.53
CA THR A 330 -29.34 3.21 -7.10
C THR A 330 -30.30 2.76 -5.99
N ASP A 331 -31.60 2.79 -6.24
CA ASP A 331 -32.63 2.49 -5.22
C ASP A 331 -32.47 1.07 -4.60
N ASP A 332 -31.95 0.12 -5.37
CA ASP A 332 -31.82 -1.30 -4.97
C ASP A 332 -30.38 -1.74 -4.66
N CYS A 333 -29.36 -0.97 -5.05
CA CYS A 333 -27.95 -1.34 -4.86
C CYS A 333 -27.02 -0.12 -4.83
N GLY A 334 -26.00 -0.17 -3.98
CA GLY A 334 -24.98 0.88 -3.87
C GLY A 334 -23.62 0.35 -3.47
N VAL A 335 -22.57 1.05 -3.87
CA VAL A 335 -21.19 0.71 -3.49
C VAL A 335 -20.99 0.85 -1.98
N ALA A 336 -21.48 1.93 -1.37
CA ALA A 336 -21.40 2.14 0.08
C ALA A 336 -22.11 1.02 0.85
N THR A 337 -23.35 0.68 0.46
CA THR A 337 -24.11 -0.44 1.06
C THR A 337 -23.39 -1.77 0.93
N ALA A 338 -22.65 -1.99 -0.17
CA ALA A 338 -21.83 -3.18 -0.30
C ALA A 338 -20.65 -3.17 0.70
N PHE A 339 -20.04 -2.03 0.99
CA PHE A 339 -18.99 -1.91 2.00
C PHE A 339 -19.50 -2.00 3.43
N ASP A 340 -20.68 -1.44 3.73
CA ASP A 340 -21.34 -1.48 5.04
C ASP A 340 -21.36 -2.89 5.62
N VAL A 341 -21.74 -3.89 4.82
CA VAL A 341 -21.81 -5.26 5.31
C VAL A 341 -20.44 -5.83 5.72
N SER A 342 -19.37 -5.41 5.04
CA SER A 342 -18.01 -5.87 5.38
C SER A 342 -17.50 -5.13 6.61
N TYR A 343 -17.83 -3.86 6.75
CA TYR A 343 -17.49 -3.01 7.89
C TYR A 343 -18.26 -3.42 9.16
N GLU A 344 -19.56 -3.68 9.06
CA GLU A 344 -20.40 -4.19 10.15
C GLU A 344 -19.99 -5.60 10.62
N ALA A 345 -19.28 -6.37 9.78
CA ALA A 345 -18.73 -7.66 10.19
C ALA A 345 -17.43 -7.53 11.01
N LEU A 346 -16.84 -6.33 11.11
CA LEU A 346 -15.66 -6.08 11.93
C LEU A 346 -16.03 -5.87 13.41
N GLU A 347 -15.11 -6.22 14.29
CA GLU A 347 -15.18 -5.90 15.71
C GLU A 347 -15.12 -4.38 15.95
N PRO A 348 -15.71 -3.85 17.05
CA PRO A 348 -15.77 -2.40 17.30
C PRO A 348 -14.42 -1.68 17.25
N ASP A 349 -13.36 -2.29 17.80
CA ASP A 349 -12.03 -1.68 17.84
C ASP A 349 -11.40 -1.61 16.44
N LEU A 350 -11.62 -2.64 15.61
CA LEU A 350 -11.18 -2.67 14.20
C LEU A 350 -11.95 -1.65 13.34
N ARG A 351 -13.23 -1.43 13.60
CA ARG A 351 -14.01 -0.38 12.91
C ARG A 351 -13.44 1.00 13.19
N ARG A 352 -13.10 1.28 14.47
CA ARG A 352 -12.45 2.53 14.85
C ARG A 352 -11.09 2.68 14.19
N LEU A 353 -10.25 1.64 14.21
CA LEU A 353 -8.94 1.68 13.56
C LEU A 353 -9.04 1.88 12.04
N PHE A 354 -10.00 1.22 11.37
CA PHE A 354 -10.28 1.42 9.95
C PHE A 354 -10.60 2.89 9.62
N ARG A 355 -11.47 3.54 10.41
CA ARG A 355 -11.78 4.98 10.26
C ARG A 355 -10.57 5.87 10.52
N LEU A 356 -9.80 5.60 11.58
CA LEU A 356 -8.62 6.42 11.92
C LEU A 356 -7.48 6.24 10.92
N ALA A 357 -7.30 5.04 10.35
CA ALA A 357 -6.30 4.79 9.31
C ALA A 357 -6.59 5.57 8.02
N ALA A 358 -7.87 5.80 7.68
CA ALA A 358 -8.25 6.60 6.53
C ALA A 358 -7.85 8.08 6.64
N LEU A 359 -7.73 8.59 7.87
CA LEU A 359 -7.22 9.95 8.13
C LEU A 359 -5.76 10.13 7.68
N HIS A 360 -5.01 9.05 7.47
CA HIS A 360 -3.64 9.14 6.98
C HIS A 360 -3.58 9.86 5.62
N PRO A 361 -2.86 10.99 5.50
CA PRO A 361 -2.85 11.80 4.27
C PRO A 361 -2.20 11.13 3.06
N GLY A 362 -1.18 10.30 3.28
CA GLY A 362 -0.50 9.54 2.24
C GLY A 362 -1.25 8.27 1.86
N ASP A 363 -0.94 7.73 0.68
CA ASP A 363 -1.63 6.57 0.11
C ASP A 363 -1.19 5.25 0.74
N GLU A 364 0.08 5.17 1.17
CA GLU A 364 0.67 4.02 1.83
C GLU A 364 0.66 4.17 3.36
N LEU A 365 0.26 3.11 4.03
CA LEU A 365 0.14 3.00 5.46
C LEU A 365 1.17 2.04 6.01
N THR A 366 1.59 2.31 7.24
CA THR A 366 2.59 1.55 7.96
C THR A 366 2.03 1.25 9.35
N SER A 367 2.43 0.12 9.92
CA SER A 367 1.98 -0.25 11.27
C SER A 367 2.34 0.83 12.30
N ALA A 368 3.49 1.49 12.16
CA ALA A 368 3.92 2.57 13.04
C ALA A 368 3.06 3.84 12.89
N ALA A 369 2.74 4.25 11.65
CA ALA A 369 1.90 5.41 11.38
C ALA A 369 0.45 5.19 11.87
N VAL A 370 -0.10 3.99 11.65
CA VAL A 370 -1.45 3.62 12.08
C VAL A 370 -1.51 3.47 13.60
N ALA A 371 -0.47 2.94 14.24
CA ALA A 371 -0.36 2.90 15.70
C ALA A 371 -0.43 4.31 16.32
N ALA A 372 0.30 5.28 15.73
CA ALA A 372 0.26 6.67 16.15
C ALA A 372 -1.15 7.28 15.98
N LEU A 373 -1.79 7.08 14.82
CA LEU A 373 -3.16 7.55 14.55
C LEU A 373 -4.17 6.98 15.56
N ALA A 374 -4.13 5.67 15.81
CA ALA A 374 -5.11 4.98 16.64
C ALA A 374 -4.82 5.05 18.15
N ALA A 375 -3.64 5.52 18.54
CA ALA A 375 -3.12 5.50 19.91
C ALA A 375 -3.06 4.08 20.51
N VAL A 376 -2.52 3.14 19.73
CA VAL A 376 -2.33 1.73 20.09
C VAL A 376 -0.85 1.35 19.93
N THR A 377 -0.47 0.15 20.34
CA THR A 377 0.88 -0.36 20.10
C THR A 377 1.07 -0.75 18.63
N VAL A 378 2.33 -0.79 18.16
CA VAL A 378 2.66 -1.23 16.79
C VAL A 378 2.16 -2.65 16.51
N VAL A 379 2.26 -3.54 17.51
CA VAL A 379 1.81 -4.94 17.39
C VAL A 379 0.29 -5.02 17.23
N GLU A 380 -0.47 -4.20 17.97
CA GLU A 380 -1.93 -4.13 17.81
C GLU A 380 -2.32 -3.54 16.45
N ALA A 381 -1.60 -2.52 15.98
CA ALA A 381 -1.84 -1.93 14.67
C ALA A 381 -1.52 -2.92 13.53
N GLU A 382 -0.40 -3.65 13.61
CA GLU A 382 -0.02 -4.68 12.64
C GLU A 382 -1.08 -5.79 12.57
N ALA A 383 -1.48 -6.34 13.71
CA ALA A 383 -2.53 -7.36 13.76
C ALA A 383 -3.88 -6.86 13.19
N ALA A 384 -4.21 -5.58 13.43
CA ALA A 384 -5.41 -4.98 12.87
C ALA A 384 -5.31 -4.76 11.36
N LEU A 385 -4.17 -4.30 10.84
CA LEU A 385 -3.92 -4.12 9.41
C LEU A 385 -3.95 -5.45 8.67
N ASP A 386 -3.37 -6.50 9.24
CA ASP A 386 -3.47 -7.87 8.73
C ASP A 386 -4.91 -8.37 8.66
N HIS A 387 -5.71 -8.07 9.68
CA HIS A 387 -7.13 -8.43 9.69
C HIS A 387 -7.92 -7.67 8.61
N LEU A 388 -7.68 -6.37 8.45
CA LEU A 388 -8.28 -5.55 7.41
C LEU A 388 -7.86 -6.03 6.00
N HIS A 389 -6.60 -6.44 5.84
CA HIS A 389 -6.09 -7.05 4.62
C HIS A 389 -6.79 -8.39 4.32
N ALA A 390 -6.94 -9.26 5.33
CA ALA A 390 -7.64 -10.54 5.20
C ALA A 390 -9.14 -10.38 4.83
N CYS A 391 -9.73 -9.23 5.16
CA CYS A 391 -11.09 -8.84 4.78
C CYS A 391 -11.18 -8.08 3.44
N HIS A 392 -10.06 -7.93 2.71
CA HIS A 392 -9.94 -7.14 1.48
C HIS A 392 -10.40 -5.69 1.61
N LEU A 393 -10.26 -5.09 2.80
CA LEU A 393 -10.44 -3.66 3.03
C LEU A 393 -9.15 -2.88 2.77
N LEU A 394 -8.01 -3.56 2.83
CA LEU A 394 -6.68 -3.07 2.47
C LEU A 394 -5.97 -4.04 1.53
N THR A 395 -5.07 -3.54 0.71
CA THR A 395 -4.10 -4.32 -0.07
C THR A 395 -2.69 -4.12 0.48
N GLU A 396 -1.82 -5.12 0.32
CA GLU A 396 -0.43 -5.07 0.75
C GLU A 396 0.49 -5.19 -0.49
N PRO A 397 0.82 -4.09 -1.18
CA PRO A 397 1.70 -4.13 -2.35
C PRO A 397 3.15 -4.52 -2.03
N ALA A 398 3.61 -4.24 -0.82
CA ALA A 398 4.92 -4.61 -0.31
C ALA A 398 4.81 -4.99 1.17
N PRO A 399 5.71 -5.83 1.71
CA PRO A 399 5.63 -6.27 3.09
C PRO A 399 5.46 -5.11 4.08
N GLN A 400 4.43 -5.17 4.92
CA GLN A 400 4.04 -4.15 5.91
C GLN A 400 3.71 -2.76 5.33
N ARG A 401 3.43 -2.67 4.02
CA ARG A 401 2.92 -1.48 3.34
C ARG A 401 1.50 -1.74 2.93
N TYR A 402 0.55 -1.04 3.53
CA TYR A 402 -0.87 -1.24 3.26
C TYR A 402 -1.47 -0.06 2.51
N VAL A 403 -2.40 -0.32 1.60
CA VAL A 403 -3.06 0.71 0.80
C VAL A 403 -4.56 0.47 0.82
N PHE A 404 -5.33 1.55 0.92
CA PHE A 404 -6.77 1.51 0.69
C PHE A 404 -7.05 1.51 -0.81
N HIS A 405 -8.03 0.73 -1.23
CA HIS A 405 -8.67 1.00 -2.52
C HIS A 405 -9.38 2.36 -2.48
N ASP A 406 -9.31 3.18 -3.53
CA ASP A 406 -9.86 4.56 -3.57
C ASP A 406 -11.30 4.69 -3.05
N LEU A 407 -12.19 3.81 -3.53
CA LEU A 407 -13.59 3.81 -3.08
C LEU A 407 -13.76 3.36 -1.61
N VAL A 408 -12.87 2.50 -1.12
CA VAL A 408 -12.87 2.06 0.30
C VAL A 408 -12.29 3.17 1.18
N ARG A 409 -11.24 3.86 0.73
CA ARG A 409 -10.72 5.07 1.40
C ARG A 409 -11.82 6.11 1.53
N ARG A 410 -12.51 6.44 0.43
CA ARG A 410 -13.61 7.42 0.46
C ARG A 410 -14.73 7.00 1.41
N TYR A 411 -15.07 5.72 1.42
CA TYR A 411 -16.06 5.18 2.35
C TYR A 411 -15.61 5.31 3.80
N ALA A 412 -14.35 5.01 4.09
CA ALA A 412 -13.77 5.17 5.42
C ALA A 412 -13.69 6.64 5.85
N ASP A 413 -13.40 7.56 4.93
CA ASP A 413 -13.42 9.02 5.17
C ASP A 413 -14.82 9.52 5.52
N ASP A 414 -15.86 9.09 4.78
CA ASP A 414 -17.25 9.43 5.05
C ASP A 414 -17.68 8.92 6.43
N LEU A 415 -17.30 7.68 6.79
CA LEU A 415 -17.53 7.13 8.12
C LEU A 415 -16.77 7.89 9.21
N ALA A 416 -15.51 8.26 8.99
CA ALA A 416 -14.73 9.03 9.94
C ALA A 416 -15.33 10.42 10.16
N ALA A 417 -15.87 11.07 9.13
CA ALA A 417 -16.54 12.36 9.24
C ALA A 417 -17.85 12.31 10.05
N VAL A 418 -18.55 11.17 10.03
CA VAL A 418 -19.84 10.98 10.71
C VAL A 418 -19.67 10.43 12.13
N GLU A 419 -18.80 9.44 12.32
CA GLU A 419 -18.66 8.72 13.60
C GLU A 419 -17.56 9.30 14.50
N GLU A 420 -16.54 9.96 13.97
CA GLU A 420 -15.48 10.59 14.78
C GLU A 420 -15.75 12.08 14.97
N THR A 421 -15.49 12.57 16.18
CA THR A 421 -15.58 14.02 16.45
C THR A 421 -14.47 14.76 15.72
N GLU A 422 -14.73 16.02 15.32
CA GLU A 422 -13.71 16.87 14.68
C GLU A 422 -12.44 16.99 15.54
N ALA A 423 -12.60 17.20 16.85
CA ALA A 423 -11.49 17.22 17.80
C ALA A 423 -10.75 15.88 17.87
N GLY A 424 -11.47 14.75 17.79
CA GLY A 424 -10.88 13.41 17.77
C GLY A 424 -10.03 13.15 16.52
N ARG A 425 -10.53 13.58 15.35
CA ARG A 425 -9.79 13.49 14.07
C ARG A 425 -8.52 14.34 14.09
N LEU A 426 -8.63 15.59 14.57
CA LEU A 426 -7.47 16.47 14.70
C LEU A 426 -6.42 15.90 15.66
N ALA A 427 -6.84 15.39 16.81
CA ALA A 427 -5.93 14.74 17.77
C ALA A 427 -5.25 13.49 17.20
N ALA A 428 -5.90 12.74 16.29
CA ALA A 428 -5.28 11.61 15.59
C ALA A 428 -4.19 12.08 14.62
N LEU A 429 -4.48 13.10 13.81
CA LEU A 429 -3.50 13.70 12.90
C LEU A 429 -2.32 14.31 13.65
N GLU A 430 -2.57 14.92 14.81
CA GLU A 430 -1.52 15.46 15.69
C GLU A 430 -0.55 14.35 16.13
N ARG A 431 -1.06 13.21 16.60
CA ARG A 431 -0.21 12.06 16.96
C ARG A 431 0.59 11.52 15.78
N LEU A 432 -0.01 11.49 14.59
CA LEU A 432 0.69 11.06 13.37
C LEU A 432 1.87 12.01 13.04
N LEU A 433 1.62 13.32 13.03
CA LEU A 433 2.68 14.29 12.74
C LEU A 433 3.75 14.31 13.84
N ASP A 434 3.38 14.11 15.11
CA ASP A 434 4.35 13.97 16.19
C ASP A 434 5.24 12.74 16.01
N HIS A 435 4.65 11.61 15.62
CA HIS A 435 5.40 10.40 15.28
C HIS A 435 6.40 10.66 14.14
N TYR A 436 5.95 11.31 13.07
CA TYR A 436 6.80 11.69 11.95
C TYR A 436 7.91 12.66 12.33
N ARG A 437 7.58 13.71 13.09
CA ARG A 437 8.54 14.71 13.57
C ARG A 437 9.61 14.09 14.45
N SER A 438 9.23 13.21 15.38
CA SER A 438 10.16 12.50 16.27
C SER A 438 11.08 11.54 15.50
N THR A 439 10.52 10.74 14.59
CA THR A 439 11.31 9.76 13.82
C THR A 439 12.21 10.44 12.80
N ALA A 440 11.75 11.50 12.13
CA ALA A 440 12.58 12.33 11.26
C ALA A 440 13.71 13.00 12.04
N SER A 441 13.44 13.53 13.24
CA SER A 441 14.48 14.12 14.09
C SER A 441 15.56 13.09 14.44
N ALA A 442 15.17 11.87 14.84
CA ALA A 442 16.11 10.78 15.13
C ALA A 442 16.90 10.34 13.89
N ALA A 443 16.25 10.22 12.73
CA ALA A 443 16.91 9.85 11.47
C ALA A 443 17.95 10.89 11.05
N VAL A 444 17.59 12.17 11.10
CA VAL A 444 18.47 13.27 10.72
C VAL A 444 19.59 13.48 11.77
N ASP A 445 19.36 13.21 13.05
CA ASP A 445 20.41 13.18 14.08
C ASP A 445 21.48 12.11 13.79
N LEU A 446 21.10 10.94 13.26
CA LEU A 446 22.04 9.90 12.84
C LEU A 446 22.82 10.26 11.57
N LEU A 447 22.18 10.98 10.64
CA LEU A 447 22.79 11.33 9.35
C LEU A 447 23.63 12.62 9.40
N TYR A 448 23.21 13.60 10.19
CA TYR A 448 23.82 14.93 10.30
C TYR A 448 24.04 15.30 11.78
N PRO A 449 24.93 14.60 12.49
CA PRO A 449 25.12 14.75 13.94
C PRO A 449 25.70 16.13 14.33
N HIS A 450 26.38 16.81 13.43
CA HIS A 450 26.98 18.13 13.67
C HIS A 450 25.93 19.26 13.71
N GLU A 451 24.74 19.04 13.17
CA GLU A 451 23.65 20.03 13.15
C GLU A 451 22.68 19.87 14.34
N ARG A 452 22.95 18.90 15.22
CA ARG A 452 22.07 18.49 16.32
C ARG A 452 21.59 19.70 17.13
N GLU A 453 22.51 20.51 17.61
CA GLU A 453 22.20 21.69 18.45
C GLU A 453 21.39 22.79 17.74
N SER A 454 21.26 22.74 16.41
CA SER A 454 20.56 23.74 15.59
C SER A 454 19.13 23.31 15.18
N ARG A 455 18.70 22.09 15.52
CA ARG A 455 17.36 21.58 15.17
C ARG A 455 16.34 21.75 16.31
N PRO A 456 15.05 21.90 15.98
CA PRO A 456 14.01 21.81 16.98
C PRO A 456 13.96 20.38 17.54
N TYR A 457 14.01 20.25 18.86
CA TYR A 457 13.76 18.99 19.55
C TYR A 457 12.31 18.96 19.98
N PRO A 458 11.44 18.27 19.23
CA PRO A 458 10.06 18.14 19.64
C PRO A 458 10.02 17.40 20.98
N THR A 459 9.23 17.90 21.93
CA THR A 459 8.92 17.12 23.12
C THR A 459 8.10 15.92 22.67
N PRO A 460 8.60 14.67 22.78
CA PRO A 460 7.87 13.53 22.27
C PRO A 460 6.61 13.31 23.10
N SER A 461 5.45 13.39 22.45
CA SER A 461 4.14 13.04 23.04
C SER A 461 4.08 11.55 23.40
N ALA A 462 4.85 10.72 22.68
CA ALA A 462 5.11 9.31 22.95
C ALA A 462 6.49 8.90 22.38
N PRO A 463 7.12 7.82 22.86
CA PRO A 463 8.33 7.28 22.25
C PRO A 463 8.09 6.92 20.79
N SER A 464 9.06 7.17 19.89
CA SER A 464 8.92 6.71 18.51
C SER A 464 8.81 5.19 18.47
N ALA A 465 7.80 4.72 17.73
CA ALA A 465 7.56 3.32 17.43
C ALA A 465 8.68 2.70 16.56
N VAL A 466 9.48 3.52 15.88
CA VAL A 466 10.53 3.08 14.96
C VAL A 466 11.88 3.16 15.65
N SER A 467 12.58 2.03 15.73
CA SER A 467 13.96 1.98 16.23
C SER A 467 14.95 2.09 15.08
N LEU A 468 15.68 3.20 15.01
CA LEU A 468 16.74 3.42 14.02
C LEU A 468 18.09 3.08 14.64
N THR A 469 18.76 2.03 14.15
CA THR A 469 19.99 1.52 14.78
C THR A 469 21.27 2.14 14.23
N GLY A 470 21.20 2.80 13.06
CA GLY A 470 22.34 3.49 12.45
C GLY A 470 21.98 4.31 11.21
N PRO A 471 22.99 4.95 10.59
CA PRO A 471 22.79 5.86 9.44
C PRO A 471 22.14 5.19 8.22
N GLU A 472 22.40 3.91 7.96
CA GLU A 472 21.81 3.20 6.82
C GLU A 472 20.30 2.99 6.98
N ASP A 473 19.86 2.57 8.17
CA ASP A 473 18.45 2.43 8.50
C ASP A 473 17.73 3.79 8.45
N ALA A 474 18.36 4.84 8.99
CA ALA A 474 17.84 6.20 8.92
C ALA A 474 17.66 6.69 7.46
N ARG A 475 18.63 6.37 6.58
CA ARG A 475 18.55 6.70 5.16
C ARG A 475 17.40 5.99 4.47
N ARG A 476 17.27 4.67 4.71
CA ARG A 476 16.21 3.82 4.15
C ARG A 476 14.83 4.30 4.58
N TRP A 477 14.65 4.51 5.89
CA TRP A 477 13.39 5.02 6.43
C TRP A 477 12.99 6.36 5.81
N LEU A 478 13.95 7.30 5.69
CA LEU A 478 13.69 8.57 5.03
C LEU A 478 13.31 8.41 3.56
N ASP A 479 13.95 7.53 2.79
CA ASP A 479 13.56 7.31 1.38
C ASP A 479 12.14 6.76 1.26
N GLU A 480 11.77 5.84 2.14
CA GLU A 480 10.45 5.18 2.10
C GLU A 480 9.33 6.09 2.61
N GLU A 481 9.55 6.90 3.65
CA GLU A 481 8.51 7.75 4.26
C GLU A 481 8.45 9.17 3.72
N LEU A 482 9.39 9.62 2.86
CA LEU A 482 9.45 11.03 2.46
C LEU A 482 8.15 11.52 1.81
N SER A 483 7.54 10.70 0.95
CA SER A 483 6.27 11.03 0.30
C SER A 483 5.15 11.21 1.33
N ASN A 484 5.06 10.29 2.31
CA ASN A 484 4.10 10.37 3.39
C ASN A 484 4.30 11.63 4.25
N LEU A 485 5.55 11.93 4.63
CA LEU A 485 5.93 13.11 5.40
C LEU A 485 5.48 14.40 4.72
N VAL A 486 5.77 14.53 3.42
CA VAL A 486 5.48 15.73 2.63
C VAL A 486 3.98 15.91 2.44
N VAL A 487 3.25 14.86 2.08
CA VAL A 487 1.79 14.92 1.90
C VAL A 487 1.08 15.19 3.24
N ALA A 488 1.54 14.57 4.33
CA ALA A 488 0.98 14.83 5.65
C ALA A 488 1.21 16.27 6.09
N ALA A 489 2.39 16.83 5.81
CA ALA A 489 2.70 18.22 6.10
C ALA A 489 1.85 19.20 5.26
N ASP A 490 1.71 18.93 3.96
CA ASP A 490 0.94 19.77 3.03
C ASP A 490 -0.53 19.89 3.45
N ARG A 491 -1.19 18.74 3.67
CA ARG A 491 -2.61 18.66 4.04
C ARG A 491 -2.92 19.16 5.45
N SER A 492 -1.91 19.22 6.33
CA SER A 492 -2.10 19.64 7.72
C SER A 492 -1.62 21.05 8.01
N SER A 493 -1.13 21.78 7.00
CA SER A 493 -0.48 23.10 7.17
C SER A 493 -1.36 24.16 7.85
N GLU A 494 -2.68 24.08 7.74
CA GLU A 494 -3.61 25.03 8.38
C GLU A 494 -4.05 24.61 9.79
N HIS A 495 -4.01 23.32 10.10
CA HIS A 495 -4.58 22.76 11.34
C HIS A 495 -3.52 22.38 12.37
N LEU A 496 -2.31 22.00 11.92
CA LEU A 496 -1.19 21.57 12.76
C LEU A 496 0.09 22.33 12.35
N PRO A 497 0.06 23.67 12.37
CA PRO A 497 1.10 24.47 11.75
C PRO A 497 2.46 24.39 12.48
N GLU A 498 2.47 24.10 13.78
CA GLU A 498 3.70 23.94 14.54
C GLU A 498 4.50 22.72 14.05
N GLN A 499 3.84 21.56 13.97
CA GLN A 499 4.44 20.30 13.54
C GLN A 499 4.95 20.39 12.09
N VAL A 500 4.16 21.02 11.20
CA VAL A 500 4.54 21.22 9.80
C VAL A 500 5.77 22.11 9.67
N SER A 501 5.82 23.21 10.41
CA SER A 501 6.98 24.10 10.42
C SER A 501 8.22 23.40 10.97
N ASP A 502 8.09 22.57 12.00
CA ASP A 502 9.22 21.84 12.57
C ASP A 502 9.75 20.77 11.60
N LEU A 503 8.87 20.01 10.94
CA LEU A 503 9.25 19.02 9.92
C LEU A 503 10.09 19.65 8.80
N SER A 504 9.71 20.84 8.34
CA SER A 504 10.47 21.59 7.34
C SER A 504 11.88 21.95 7.80
N VAL A 505 12.08 22.27 9.08
CA VAL A 505 13.42 22.58 9.62
C VAL A 505 14.23 21.30 9.80
N ILE A 506 13.61 20.24 10.33
CA ILE A 506 14.25 18.94 10.56
C ILE A 506 14.76 18.33 9.26
N LEU A 507 13.94 18.32 8.21
CA LEU A 507 14.25 17.65 6.94
C LEU A 507 15.10 18.49 5.99
N PHE A 508 15.39 19.75 6.30
CA PHE A 508 16.07 20.68 5.39
C PHE A 508 17.37 20.11 4.81
N SER A 509 18.31 19.69 5.65
CA SER A 509 19.61 19.17 5.20
C SER A 509 19.47 17.84 4.47
N ALA A 510 18.54 16.98 4.90
CA ALA A 510 18.26 15.71 4.23
C ALA A 510 17.71 15.92 2.81
N LEU A 511 16.85 16.93 2.62
CA LEU A 511 16.26 17.25 1.34
C LEU A 511 17.29 17.88 0.36
N VAL A 512 18.08 18.83 0.86
CA VAL A 512 19.08 19.56 0.06
C VAL A 512 20.23 18.65 -0.38
N THR A 513 20.80 17.86 0.54
CA THR A 513 21.99 17.04 0.24
C THR A 513 21.70 15.80 -0.61
N ARG A 514 20.43 15.43 -0.76
CA ARG A 514 19.98 14.22 -1.46
C ARG A 514 19.22 14.51 -2.75
N ASP A 515 19.27 15.75 -3.24
CA ASP A 515 18.63 16.18 -4.50
C ASP A 515 17.11 15.88 -4.53
N ARG A 516 16.42 16.10 -3.39
CA ARG A 516 14.97 15.89 -3.22
C ARG A 516 14.21 17.20 -3.36
N HIS A 517 14.44 17.91 -4.45
CA HIS A 517 13.97 19.29 -4.59
C HIS A 517 12.45 19.42 -4.71
N THR A 518 11.76 18.41 -5.25
CA THR A 518 10.29 18.43 -5.42
C THR A 518 9.60 18.32 -4.07
N GLU A 519 10.04 17.36 -3.26
CA GLU A 519 9.61 17.14 -1.89
C GLU A 519 9.94 18.36 -1.02
N ALA A 520 11.13 18.95 -1.19
CA ALA A 520 11.53 20.16 -0.50
C ALA A 520 10.61 21.33 -0.81
N GLU A 521 10.27 21.54 -2.08
CA GLU A 521 9.38 22.62 -2.48
C GLU A 521 8.00 22.48 -1.84
N ILE A 522 7.39 21.29 -1.88
CA ILE A 522 6.08 21.03 -1.30
C ILE A 522 6.13 21.28 0.22
N LEU A 523 7.12 20.70 0.92
CA LEU A 523 7.26 20.82 2.36
C LEU A 523 7.50 22.27 2.81
N HIS A 524 8.40 22.99 2.14
CA HIS A 524 8.73 24.37 2.51
C HIS A 524 7.59 25.34 2.17
N ARG A 525 6.79 25.08 1.12
CA ARG A 525 5.54 25.84 0.86
C ARG A 525 4.49 25.57 1.95
N ALA A 526 4.33 24.32 2.37
CA ALA A 526 3.45 23.97 3.47
C ALA A 526 3.87 24.66 4.78
N ALA A 527 5.17 24.67 5.09
CA ALA A 527 5.72 25.38 6.24
C ALA A 527 5.53 26.90 6.17
N HIS A 528 5.62 27.49 4.97
CA HIS A 528 5.33 28.92 4.80
C HIS A 528 3.85 29.25 5.08
N ARG A 529 2.91 28.40 4.62
CA ARG A 529 1.47 28.55 4.95
C ARG A 529 1.25 28.38 6.46
N ALA A 530 1.82 27.34 7.05
CA ALA A 530 1.75 27.07 8.49
C ALA A 530 2.27 28.25 9.33
N ALA A 531 3.44 28.79 9.00
CA ALA A 531 4.01 29.94 9.70
C ALA A 531 3.16 31.22 9.54
N THR A 532 2.43 31.34 8.43
CA THR A 532 1.47 32.42 8.19
C THR A 532 0.24 32.30 9.08
N VAL A 533 -0.31 31.09 9.20
CA VAL A 533 -1.45 30.83 10.10
C VAL A 533 -1.07 31.08 11.56
N MET A 534 0.13 30.69 11.99
CA MET A 534 0.63 30.95 13.36
C MET A 534 0.94 32.42 13.63
N ALA A 535 1.06 33.26 12.58
CA ALA A 535 1.56 34.62 12.67
C ALA A 535 2.92 34.72 13.40
N VAL A 536 3.86 33.82 13.05
CA VAL A 536 5.23 33.80 13.61
C VAL A 536 6.22 34.18 12.49
N PRO A 537 6.61 35.47 12.38
CA PRO A 537 7.41 35.97 11.25
C PRO A 537 8.76 35.26 11.08
N GLY A 538 9.46 34.94 12.17
CA GLY A 538 10.75 34.24 12.09
C GLY A 538 10.64 32.86 11.40
N ARG A 539 9.53 32.14 11.61
CA ARG A 539 9.25 30.86 10.91
C ARG A 539 8.89 31.09 9.44
N GLN A 540 8.20 32.17 9.11
CA GLN A 540 7.92 32.54 7.70
C GLN A 540 9.22 32.89 6.97
N VAL A 541 10.11 33.67 7.58
CA VAL A 541 11.43 34.02 7.05
C VAL A 541 12.27 32.75 6.82
N GLN A 542 12.28 31.82 7.79
CA GLN A 542 12.94 30.52 7.63
C GLN A 542 12.41 29.73 6.42
N ALA A 543 11.08 29.65 6.26
CA ALA A 543 10.48 28.90 5.16
C ALA A 543 10.81 29.52 3.79
N LEU A 544 10.78 30.86 3.69
CA LEU A 544 11.17 31.58 2.47
C LEU A 544 12.66 31.36 2.13
N ILE A 545 13.54 31.38 3.13
CA ILE A 545 14.96 31.05 2.93
C ILE A 545 15.09 29.60 2.43
N SER A 546 14.34 28.66 3.00
CA SER A 546 14.44 27.25 2.63
C SER A 546 13.94 26.99 1.20
N LEU A 547 12.88 27.69 0.78
CA LEU A 547 12.44 27.72 -0.63
C LEU A 547 13.50 28.31 -1.55
N GLY A 548 14.08 29.45 -1.20
CA GLY A 548 15.14 30.07 -1.99
C GLY A 548 16.38 29.18 -2.13
N VAL A 549 16.72 28.41 -1.09
CA VAL A 549 17.81 27.43 -1.17
C VAL A 549 17.45 26.30 -2.13
N THR A 550 16.22 25.79 -2.08
CA THR A 550 15.74 24.74 -2.99
C THR A 550 15.78 25.21 -4.45
N GLU A 551 15.34 26.43 -4.72
CA GLU A 551 15.36 27.04 -6.06
C GLU A 551 16.81 27.28 -6.53
N HIS A 552 17.71 27.71 -5.65
CA HIS A 552 19.15 27.88 -5.95
C HIS A 552 19.79 26.55 -6.36
N TRP A 553 19.56 25.45 -5.62
CA TRP A 553 20.15 24.15 -5.96
C TRP A 553 19.61 23.55 -7.27
N ARG A 554 18.38 23.90 -7.66
CA ARG A 554 17.84 23.57 -9.00
C ARG A 554 18.43 24.40 -10.14
N GLY A 555 19.22 25.42 -9.84
CA GLY A 555 19.78 26.37 -10.82
C GLY A 555 18.85 27.53 -11.19
N ASP A 556 17.70 27.69 -10.52
CA ASP A 556 16.79 28.83 -10.75
C ASP A 556 17.21 30.03 -9.87
N PHE A 557 18.31 30.66 -10.27
CA PHE A 557 18.96 31.72 -9.50
C PHE A 557 18.08 32.96 -9.32
N ASP A 558 17.30 33.34 -10.33
CA ASP A 558 16.46 34.53 -10.27
C ASP A 558 15.28 34.34 -9.29
N SER A 559 14.64 33.17 -9.31
CA SER A 559 13.61 32.82 -8.32
C SER A 559 14.20 32.80 -6.90
N ALA A 560 15.38 32.18 -6.72
CA ALA A 560 16.04 32.12 -5.43
C ALA A 560 16.34 33.52 -4.87
N VAL A 561 16.87 34.44 -5.69
CA VAL A 561 17.10 35.84 -5.34
C VAL A 561 15.80 36.52 -4.91
N SER A 562 14.72 36.32 -5.67
CA SER A 562 13.40 36.85 -5.34
C SER A 562 12.92 36.37 -3.96
N ARG A 563 13.06 35.07 -3.66
CA ARG A 563 12.71 34.50 -2.35
C ARG A 563 13.52 35.09 -1.21
N TYR A 564 14.84 35.21 -1.37
CA TYR A 564 15.68 35.79 -0.34
C TYR A 564 15.38 37.27 -0.09
N LEU A 565 15.03 38.03 -1.14
CA LEU A 565 14.59 39.42 -0.99
C LEU A 565 13.25 39.53 -0.25
N SER A 566 12.29 38.65 -0.53
CA SER A 566 11.05 38.57 0.25
C SER A 566 11.31 38.21 1.71
N ALA A 567 12.19 37.24 1.97
CA ALA A 567 12.59 36.85 3.33
C ALA A 567 13.26 38.00 4.07
N LEU A 568 14.16 38.73 3.40
CA LEU A 568 14.87 39.88 3.96
C LEU A 568 13.90 41.01 4.33
N ARG A 569 12.99 41.37 3.41
CA ARG A 569 12.00 42.41 3.65
C ARG A 569 11.13 42.10 4.86
N LEU A 570 10.62 40.87 4.94
CA LEU A 570 9.82 40.43 6.09
C LEU A 570 10.62 40.47 7.39
N ALA A 571 11.88 40.04 7.37
CA ALA A 571 12.74 40.09 8.53
C ALA A 571 13.05 41.53 8.99
N GLU A 572 13.22 42.47 8.06
CA GLU A 572 13.40 43.89 8.37
C GLU A 572 12.12 44.53 8.93
N GLU A 573 10.97 44.25 8.33
CA GLU A 573 9.64 44.73 8.79
C GLU A 573 9.28 44.21 10.19
N THR A 574 9.81 43.04 10.56
CA THR A 574 9.53 42.37 11.86
C THR A 574 10.70 42.45 12.84
N GLU A 575 11.73 43.24 12.50
CA GLU A 575 12.94 43.45 13.29
C GLU A 575 13.71 42.15 13.65
N ASP A 576 13.50 41.06 12.91
CA ASP A 576 14.24 39.79 13.04
C ASP A 576 15.65 39.91 12.47
N GLN A 577 16.59 40.35 13.30
CA GLN A 577 17.99 40.53 12.93
C GLN A 577 18.66 39.22 12.51
N ALA A 578 18.29 38.09 13.12
CA ALA A 578 18.86 36.79 12.78
C ALA A 578 18.36 36.31 11.42
N GLY A 579 17.06 36.47 11.15
CA GLY A 579 16.44 36.22 9.84
C GLY A 579 17.03 37.10 8.74
N ALA A 580 17.18 38.41 9.00
CA ALA A 580 17.75 39.34 8.03
C ALA A 580 19.21 39.02 7.71
N SER A 581 20.03 38.70 8.72
CA SER A 581 21.42 38.25 8.52
C SER A 581 21.49 36.99 7.64
N ARG A 582 20.63 36.01 7.89
CA ARG A 582 20.58 34.77 7.10
C ARG A 582 20.10 34.97 5.67
N ALA A 583 19.06 35.78 5.47
CA ALA A 583 18.56 36.10 4.13
C ALA A 583 19.66 36.79 3.30
N ARG A 584 20.39 37.74 3.89
CA ARG A 584 21.52 38.41 3.24
C ARG A 584 22.69 37.48 2.94
N SER A 585 23.02 36.55 3.85
CA SER A 585 24.06 35.54 3.58
C SER A 585 23.71 34.66 2.37
N ASN A 586 22.46 34.19 2.28
CA ASN A 586 22.02 33.36 1.16
C ASN A 586 21.91 34.14 -0.15
N LEU A 587 21.41 35.38 -0.09
CA LEU A 587 21.37 36.28 -1.24
C LEU A 587 22.77 36.58 -1.78
N GLY A 588 23.72 36.85 -0.88
CA GLY A 588 25.12 37.01 -1.23
C GLY A 588 25.71 35.75 -1.88
N GLY A 589 25.42 34.57 -1.34
CA GLY A 589 25.81 33.30 -1.94
C GLY A 589 25.23 33.08 -3.34
N ALA A 590 23.95 33.38 -3.56
CA ALA A 590 23.31 33.27 -4.86
C ALA A 590 23.94 34.22 -5.90
N TYR A 591 24.25 35.46 -5.52
CA TYR A 591 24.96 36.38 -6.40
C TYR A 591 26.39 35.92 -6.71
N LEU A 592 27.09 35.29 -5.76
CA LEU A 592 28.41 34.70 -6.02
C LEU A 592 28.32 33.60 -7.08
N THR A 593 27.38 32.67 -6.95
CA THR A 593 27.19 31.59 -7.93
C THR A 593 26.84 32.13 -9.32
N ALA A 594 26.06 33.21 -9.37
CA ALA A 594 25.69 33.89 -10.62
C ALA A 594 26.79 34.80 -11.21
N GLY A 595 27.97 34.88 -10.60
CA GLY A 595 29.07 35.76 -11.05
C GLY A 595 28.82 37.27 -10.81
N ARG A 596 27.78 37.62 -10.05
CA ARG A 596 27.34 38.99 -9.75
C ARG A 596 28.04 39.53 -8.48
N PHE A 597 29.38 39.54 -8.50
CA PHE A 597 30.20 39.80 -7.31
C PHE A 597 29.95 41.18 -6.68
N ALA A 598 29.77 42.21 -7.50
CA ALA A 598 29.51 43.57 -7.03
C ALA A 598 28.22 43.67 -6.20
N GLU A 599 27.21 42.87 -6.53
CA GLU A 599 25.94 42.81 -5.82
C GLU A 599 26.02 41.91 -4.58
N ALA A 600 26.86 40.87 -4.60
CA ALA A 600 27.11 40.00 -3.46
C ALA A 600 27.75 40.74 -2.27
N ILE A 601 28.74 41.59 -2.53
CA ILE A 601 29.54 42.29 -1.50
C ILE A 601 28.68 43.03 -0.45
N PRO A 602 27.75 43.94 -0.79
CA PRO A 602 26.97 44.67 0.21
C PRO A 602 26.11 43.74 1.08
N HIS A 603 25.52 42.69 0.48
CA HIS A 603 24.73 41.72 1.23
C HIS A 603 25.58 40.89 2.20
N LEU A 604 26.72 40.38 1.75
CA LEU A 604 27.63 39.61 2.60
C LEU A 604 28.25 40.45 3.71
N ALA A 605 28.55 41.73 3.45
CA ALA A 605 29.06 42.67 4.46
C ALA A 605 28.03 42.94 5.56
N ALA A 606 26.77 43.16 5.17
CA ALA A 606 25.67 43.32 6.10
C ALA A 606 25.36 42.02 6.87
N ALA A 607 25.46 40.86 6.22
CA ALA A 607 25.32 39.57 6.89
C ALA A 607 26.41 39.35 7.97
N LEU A 608 27.66 39.70 7.66
CA LEU A 608 28.79 39.67 8.60
C LEU A 608 28.57 40.62 9.79
N ALA A 609 28.07 41.83 9.55
CA ALA A 609 27.76 42.77 10.62
C ALA A 609 26.68 42.21 11.56
N GLY A 610 25.62 41.62 11.02
CA GLY A 610 24.57 40.95 11.81
C GLY A 610 25.11 39.76 12.60
N ALA A 611 25.92 38.89 11.99
CA ALA A 611 26.53 37.76 12.67
C ALA A 611 27.47 38.18 13.82
N ARG A 612 28.15 39.34 13.70
CA ARG A 612 28.94 39.94 14.79
C ARG A 612 28.06 40.40 15.95
N GLN A 613 26.96 41.08 15.66
CA GLN A 613 26.02 41.55 16.68
C GLN A 613 25.39 40.39 17.46
N LEU A 614 25.09 39.29 16.77
CA LEU A 614 24.51 38.08 17.35
C LEU A 614 25.53 37.18 18.05
N GLY A 615 26.83 37.47 17.94
CA GLY A 615 27.89 36.62 18.47
C GLY A 615 28.06 35.28 17.75
N ASP A 616 27.42 35.08 16.58
CA ASP A 616 27.46 33.85 15.81
C ASP A 616 28.79 33.75 15.03
N ARG A 617 29.76 33.10 15.64
CA ARG A 617 31.13 32.97 15.10
C ARG A 617 31.18 32.10 13.84
N ALA A 618 30.34 31.08 13.75
CA ALA A 618 30.30 30.20 12.57
C ALA A 618 29.82 30.99 11.35
N ARG A 619 28.72 31.76 11.48
CA ARG A 619 28.22 32.61 10.39
C ARG A 619 29.15 33.77 10.05
N GLN A 620 29.85 34.34 11.04
CA GLN A 620 30.90 35.33 10.77
C GLN A 620 32.01 34.75 9.88
N SER A 621 32.49 33.54 10.18
CA SER A 621 33.52 32.86 9.38
C SER A 621 33.02 32.60 7.96
N ALA A 622 31.80 32.09 7.80
CA ALA A 622 31.21 31.83 6.49
C ALA A 622 31.04 33.10 5.65
N ALA A 623 30.55 34.20 6.26
CA ALA A 623 30.40 35.48 5.56
C ALA A 623 31.76 36.08 5.14
N LEU A 624 32.80 35.95 5.96
CA LEU A 624 34.16 36.38 5.62
C LEU A 624 34.75 35.59 4.43
N GLN A 625 34.52 34.27 4.39
CA GLN A 625 34.96 33.42 3.27
C GLN A 625 34.28 33.83 1.96
N ASN A 626 32.96 34.03 2.00
CA ASN A 626 32.20 34.45 0.82
C ASN A 626 32.59 35.86 0.35
N LEU A 627 32.83 36.81 1.28
CA LEU A 627 33.36 38.12 0.93
C LEU A 627 34.75 38.03 0.29
N ALA A 628 35.61 37.16 0.81
CA ALA A 628 36.94 36.99 0.24
C ALA A 628 36.88 36.49 -1.20
N LEU A 629 36.00 35.54 -1.49
CA LEU A 629 35.76 35.07 -2.86
C LEU A 629 35.24 36.21 -3.75
N ALA A 630 34.29 37.01 -3.28
CA ALA A 630 33.80 38.16 -4.02
C ALA A 630 34.92 39.16 -4.36
N HIS A 631 35.75 39.49 -3.37
CA HIS A 631 36.85 40.44 -3.53
C HIS A 631 37.92 39.93 -4.49
N GLU A 632 38.30 38.65 -4.40
CA GLU A 632 39.28 38.06 -5.33
C GLU A 632 38.78 38.09 -6.77
N GLN A 633 37.51 37.73 -7.01
CA GLN A 633 36.92 37.77 -8.36
C GLN A 633 36.78 39.20 -8.91
N THR A 634 36.66 40.22 -8.04
CA THR A 634 36.69 41.63 -8.45
C THR A 634 38.10 42.23 -8.57
N GLY A 635 39.15 41.44 -8.33
CA GLY A 635 40.56 41.84 -8.47
C GLY A 635 41.21 42.44 -7.21
N ASP A 636 40.52 42.47 -6.06
CA ASP A 636 41.07 42.96 -4.78
C ASP A 636 41.63 41.80 -3.93
N LEU A 637 42.74 41.24 -4.41
CA LEU A 637 43.45 40.17 -3.71
C LEU A 637 43.90 40.55 -2.29
N PRO A 638 44.46 41.75 -2.02
CA PRO A 638 44.84 42.13 -0.66
C PRO A 638 43.67 42.12 0.34
N ALA A 639 42.49 42.59 -0.07
CA ALA A 639 41.30 42.50 0.77
C ALA A 639 40.87 41.05 1.00
N ALA A 640 40.83 40.24 -0.07
CA ALA A 640 40.47 38.82 0.02
C ALA A 640 41.35 38.04 1.01
N LEU A 641 42.68 38.18 0.91
CA LEU A 641 43.61 37.53 1.83
C LEU A 641 43.46 38.01 3.27
N THR A 642 43.16 39.30 3.48
CA THR A 642 42.90 39.85 4.82
C THR A 642 41.63 39.26 5.44
N LEU A 643 40.58 39.09 4.64
CA LEU A 643 39.32 38.49 5.08
C LEU A 643 39.50 37.01 5.43
N LEU A 644 40.21 36.23 4.61
CA LEU A 644 40.50 34.83 4.91
C LEU A 644 41.36 34.65 6.16
N ARG A 645 42.34 35.51 6.43
CA ARG A 645 43.10 35.48 7.69
C ARG A 645 42.19 35.67 8.90
N LYS A 646 41.28 36.65 8.87
CA LYS A 646 40.30 36.86 9.94
C LYS A 646 39.35 35.67 10.10
N ALA A 647 38.92 35.06 9.00
CA ALA A 647 38.08 33.86 9.04
C ALA A 647 38.82 32.68 9.67
N ARG A 648 40.11 32.52 9.34
CA ARG A 648 40.97 31.48 9.91
C ARG A 648 41.14 31.65 11.41
N ASP A 649 41.46 32.86 11.86
CA ASP A 649 41.58 33.16 13.29
C ASP A 649 40.30 32.75 14.02
N LEU A 650 39.13 33.08 13.45
CA LEU A 650 37.85 32.72 14.04
C LEU A 650 37.62 31.20 14.08
N ALA A 651 37.89 30.49 12.99
CA ALA A 651 37.78 29.04 12.92
C ALA A 651 38.69 28.33 13.93
N GLN A 652 39.91 28.84 14.13
CA GLN A 652 40.84 28.33 15.15
C GLN A 652 40.32 28.54 16.57
N HIS A 653 39.76 29.72 16.86
CA HIS A 653 39.19 30.02 18.18
C HIS A 653 37.93 29.20 18.48
N THR A 654 37.18 28.77 17.46
CA THR A 654 36.00 27.90 17.62
C THR A 654 36.31 26.41 17.51
N GLY A 655 37.54 26.04 17.14
CA GLY A 655 37.91 24.65 16.88
C GLY A 655 37.27 24.06 15.62
N ASP A 656 36.77 24.89 14.71
CA ASP A 656 36.16 24.45 13.44
C ASP A 656 37.26 24.09 12.43
N ARG A 657 37.74 22.84 12.54
CA ARG A 657 38.82 22.29 11.71
C ARG A 657 38.45 22.20 10.24
N THR A 658 37.18 21.94 9.92
CA THR A 658 36.69 21.84 8.54
C THR A 658 36.74 23.21 7.87
N SER A 659 36.26 24.26 8.53
CA SER A 659 36.40 25.63 8.01
C SER A 659 37.86 26.05 7.94
N GLU A 660 38.69 25.72 8.93
CA GLU A 660 40.13 26.01 8.90
C GLU A 660 40.82 25.42 7.65
N ALA A 661 40.57 24.14 7.37
CA ALA A 661 41.12 23.45 6.20
C ALA A 661 40.68 24.13 4.89
N ARG A 662 39.38 24.42 4.75
CA ARG A 662 38.84 25.11 3.58
C ARG A 662 39.42 26.51 3.38
N ILE A 663 39.58 27.28 4.46
CA ILE A 663 40.17 28.63 4.41
C ILE A 663 41.64 28.56 3.97
N LEU A 664 42.39 27.55 4.42
CA LEU A 664 43.77 27.32 3.98
C LEU A 664 43.85 26.97 2.49
N CYS A 665 42.93 26.13 1.99
CA CYS A 665 42.80 25.89 0.54
C CYS A 665 42.56 27.19 -0.22
N TRP A 666 41.63 28.04 0.23
CA TRP A 666 41.36 29.33 -0.42
C TRP A 666 42.55 30.29 -0.38
N LEU A 667 43.27 30.36 0.76
CA LEU A 667 44.49 31.18 0.88
C LEU A 667 45.57 30.71 -0.11
N GLY A 668 45.75 29.40 -0.26
CA GLY A 668 46.64 28.82 -1.25
C GLY A 668 46.20 29.13 -2.69
N ALA A 669 44.95 28.85 -3.01
CA ALA A 669 44.38 29.03 -4.36
C ALA A 669 44.43 30.50 -4.81
N PHE A 670 44.09 31.46 -3.95
CA PHE A 670 44.12 32.89 -4.31
C PHE A 670 45.55 33.39 -4.57
N ARG A 671 46.52 32.93 -3.77
CA ARG A 671 47.94 33.26 -3.99
C ARG A 671 48.47 32.60 -5.26
N MET A 672 48.07 31.36 -5.54
CA MET A 672 48.42 30.67 -6.77
C MET A 672 47.95 31.43 -8.00
N ARG A 673 46.66 31.81 -8.06
CA ARG A 673 46.09 32.60 -9.18
C ARG A 673 46.76 33.97 -9.35
N ALA A 674 47.30 34.53 -8.27
CA ALA A 674 48.10 35.75 -8.29
C ALA A 674 49.56 35.55 -8.75
N GLY A 675 49.94 34.32 -9.14
CA GLY A 675 51.31 33.95 -9.53
C GLY A 675 52.28 33.78 -8.35
N GLN A 676 51.80 33.83 -7.11
CA GLN A 676 52.62 33.71 -5.89
C GLN A 676 52.78 32.25 -5.46
N HIS A 677 53.25 31.38 -6.37
CA HIS A 677 53.26 29.93 -6.18
C HIS A 677 54.02 29.49 -4.91
N THR A 678 55.21 30.05 -4.66
CA THR A 678 56.02 29.72 -3.47
C THR A 678 55.32 30.10 -2.15
N GLU A 679 54.53 31.19 -2.14
CA GLU A 679 53.79 31.60 -0.96
C GLU A 679 52.49 30.80 -0.76
N ALA A 680 51.98 30.15 -1.79
CA ALA A 680 50.78 29.32 -1.74
C ALA A 680 51.04 27.94 -1.10
N VAL A 681 52.19 27.32 -1.40
CA VAL A 681 52.55 25.95 -0.98
C VAL A 681 52.35 25.72 0.54
N PRO A 682 52.86 26.56 1.46
CA PRO A 682 52.72 26.28 2.90
C PRO A 682 51.27 26.25 3.39
N PHE A 683 50.36 26.99 2.74
CA PHE A 683 48.93 26.97 3.08
C PHE A 683 48.27 25.68 2.59
N LEU A 684 48.60 25.24 1.37
CA LEU A 684 48.07 24.00 0.80
C LEU A 684 48.56 22.77 1.56
N GLU A 685 49.83 22.73 1.96
CA GLU A 685 50.37 21.64 2.79
C GLU A 685 49.67 21.56 4.16
N GLN A 686 49.45 22.70 4.81
CA GLN A 686 48.67 22.74 6.06
C GLN A 686 47.23 22.28 5.85
N ALA A 687 46.60 22.69 4.75
CA ALA A 687 45.24 22.24 4.40
C ALA A 687 45.19 20.71 4.25
N LEU A 688 46.14 20.11 3.52
CA LEU A 688 46.20 18.67 3.28
C LEU A 688 46.39 17.85 4.56
N VAL A 689 47.17 18.36 5.52
CA VAL A 689 47.30 17.71 6.83
C VAL A 689 45.94 17.68 7.55
N LEU A 690 45.19 18.78 7.52
CA LEU A 690 43.88 18.86 8.16
C LEU A 690 42.83 18.02 7.42
N THR A 691 42.73 18.11 6.10
CA THR A 691 41.71 17.38 5.33
C THR A 691 41.89 15.87 5.42
N ARG A 692 43.14 15.38 5.39
CA ARG A 692 43.44 13.96 5.63
C ARG A 692 43.09 13.52 7.06
N GLY A 693 43.37 14.37 8.06
CA GLY A 693 42.98 14.10 9.45
C GLY A 693 41.46 14.08 9.67
N LEU A 694 40.71 14.80 8.82
CA LEU A 694 39.24 14.84 8.84
C LEU A 694 38.59 13.73 7.99
N GLY A 695 39.35 13.04 7.14
CA GLY A 695 38.80 12.11 6.15
C GLY A 695 37.99 12.80 5.05
N ASP A 696 38.25 14.08 4.77
CA ASP A 696 37.60 14.82 3.69
C ASP A 696 38.37 14.62 2.38
N ASP A 697 38.07 13.51 1.71
CA ASP A 697 38.72 13.09 0.48
C ASP A 697 38.52 14.09 -0.68
N GLY A 698 37.37 14.77 -0.73
CA GLY A 698 37.08 15.80 -1.73
C GLY A 698 37.97 17.03 -1.59
N MET A 699 38.06 17.59 -0.39
CA MET A 699 38.97 18.72 -0.12
C MET A 699 40.44 18.31 -0.24
N THR A 700 40.77 17.06 0.09
CA THR A 700 42.13 16.53 -0.09
C THR A 700 42.53 16.48 -1.57
N ALA A 701 41.67 15.96 -2.45
CA ALA A 701 41.92 15.95 -3.89
C ALA A 701 42.05 17.38 -4.45
N GLY A 702 41.14 18.29 -4.07
CA GLY A 702 41.20 19.69 -4.50
C GLY A 702 42.48 20.42 -4.05
N GLY A 703 42.92 20.18 -2.81
CA GLY A 703 44.16 20.74 -2.27
C GLY A 703 45.41 20.20 -2.98
N LEU A 704 45.44 18.90 -3.31
CA LEU A 704 46.52 18.28 -4.08
C LEU A 704 46.59 18.84 -5.50
N ASN A 705 45.45 19.07 -6.15
CA ASN A 705 45.40 19.72 -7.46
C ASN A 705 45.98 21.14 -7.43
N PHE A 706 45.61 21.97 -6.44
CA PHE A 706 46.23 23.29 -6.28
C PHE A 706 47.72 23.22 -5.98
N LEU A 707 48.16 22.23 -5.19
CA LEU A 707 49.57 22.06 -4.85
C LEU A 707 50.40 21.64 -6.06
N GLY A 708 49.88 20.72 -6.87
CA GLY A 708 50.51 20.33 -8.14
C GLY A 708 50.66 21.51 -9.09
N GLU A 709 49.62 22.33 -9.23
CA GLU A 709 49.66 23.53 -10.06
C GLU A 709 50.69 24.57 -9.58
N CYS A 710 50.82 24.76 -8.25
CA CYS A 710 51.86 25.62 -7.68
C CYS A 710 53.28 25.11 -7.94
N LEU A 711 53.48 23.80 -7.87
CA LEU A 711 54.81 23.17 -8.04
C LEU A 711 55.20 23.01 -9.50
N ARG A 712 54.25 23.02 -10.43
CA ARG A 712 54.48 22.80 -11.87
C ARG A 712 55.67 23.60 -12.44
N PRO A 713 55.84 24.91 -12.16
CA PRO A 713 56.95 25.68 -12.72
C PRO A 713 58.33 25.37 -12.13
N SER A 714 58.40 24.84 -10.90
CA SER A 714 59.67 24.58 -10.20
C SER A 714 60.05 23.11 -10.13
N ASP A 715 59.07 22.23 -9.96
CA ASP A 715 59.23 20.77 -9.93
C ASP A 715 58.02 20.08 -10.61
N PRO A 716 58.01 20.01 -11.95
CA PRO A 716 56.91 19.38 -12.70
C PRO A 716 56.78 17.88 -12.43
N ARG A 717 57.81 17.20 -11.90
CA ARG A 717 57.69 15.77 -11.53
C ARG A 717 56.89 15.62 -10.24
N GLN A 718 57.18 16.46 -9.25
CA GLN A 718 56.40 16.46 -8.01
C GLN A 718 54.95 16.92 -8.26
N ALA A 719 54.74 17.86 -9.18
CA ALA A 719 53.41 18.26 -9.63
C ALA A 719 52.60 17.08 -10.18
N ILE A 720 53.20 16.24 -11.03
CA ILE A 720 52.57 15.02 -11.56
C ILE A 720 52.15 14.10 -10.41
N THR A 721 53.04 13.83 -9.45
CA THR A 721 52.71 12.96 -8.30
C THR A 721 51.49 13.45 -7.52
N HIS A 722 51.38 14.75 -7.26
CA HIS A 722 50.22 15.31 -6.57
C HIS A 722 48.93 15.24 -7.39
N HIS A 723 48.99 15.49 -8.70
CA HIS A 723 47.81 15.33 -9.55
C HIS A 723 47.39 13.87 -9.74
N GLU A 724 48.32 12.90 -9.78
CA GLU A 724 48.00 11.47 -9.80
C GLU A 724 47.32 11.02 -8.50
N GLU A 725 47.80 11.50 -7.36
CA GLU A 725 47.17 11.25 -6.06
C GLU A 725 45.77 11.87 -5.99
N ALA A 726 45.62 13.12 -6.44
CA ALA A 726 44.32 13.79 -6.52
C ALA A 726 43.34 13.02 -7.42
N LEU A 727 43.80 12.54 -8.58
CA LEU A 727 43.00 11.75 -9.52
C LEU A 727 42.53 10.43 -8.89
N ALA A 728 43.41 9.71 -8.19
CA ALA A 728 43.07 8.46 -7.54
C ALA A 728 42.00 8.66 -6.45
N ILE A 729 42.17 9.69 -5.61
CA ILE A 729 41.19 10.02 -4.56
C ILE A 729 39.86 10.43 -5.19
N ALA A 730 39.87 11.38 -6.14
CA ALA A 730 38.66 11.90 -6.78
C ALA A 730 37.89 10.81 -7.54
N THR A 731 38.58 9.85 -8.15
CA THR A 731 37.97 8.68 -8.80
C THR A 731 37.30 7.76 -7.78
N GLY A 732 37.94 7.53 -6.62
CA GLY A 732 37.38 6.69 -5.54
C GLY A 732 36.08 7.24 -4.95
N ILE A 733 35.91 8.57 -4.95
CA ILE A 733 34.69 9.25 -4.47
C ILE A 733 33.76 9.72 -5.61
N SER A 734 34.05 9.35 -6.86
CA SER A 734 33.29 9.79 -8.06
C SER A 734 33.10 11.31 -8.17
N PHE A 735 34.10 12.11 -7.78
CA PHE A 735 34.03 13.56 -7.86
C PHE A 735 34.53 14.07 -9.23
N THR A 736 33.62 14.11 -10.19
CA THR A 736 33.90 14.36 -11.61
C THR A 736 34.67 15.65 -11.89
N PHE A 737 34.34 16.74 -11.18
CA PHE A 737 35.04 18.02 -11.37
C PHE A 737 36.53 17.95 -10.98
N GLU A 738 36.86 17.31 -9.86
CA GLU A 738 38.25 17.18 -9.41
C GLU A 738 39.03 16.15 -10.24
N ILE A 739 38.36 15.15 -10.81
CA ILE A 739 38.94 14.26 -11.84
C ILE A 739 39.38 15.07 -13.06
N ALA A 740 38.53 15.96 -13.57
CA ALA A 740 38.84 16.80 -14.71
C ALA A 740 40.01 17.75 -14.41
N ARG A 741 40.01 18.39 -13.23
CA ARG A 741 41.11 19.26 -12.79
C ARG A 741 42.44 18.51 -12.67
N ALA A 742 42.42 17.29 -12.14
CA ALA A 742 43.63 16.47 -12.04
C ALA A 742 44.18 16.11 -13.43
N HIS A 743 43.32 15.73 -14.37
CA HIS A 743 43.73 15.51 -15.75
C HIS A 743 44.24 16.78 -16.43
N HIS A 744 43.61 17.94 -16.22
CA HIS A 744 44.12 19.21 -16.75
C HIS A 744 45.54 19.48 -16.22
N GLY A 745 45.74 19.41 -14.90
CA GLY A 745 47.04 19.61 -14.26
C GLY A 745 48.12 18.62 -14.70
N LEU A 746 47.78 17.34 -14.87
CA LEU A 746 48.69 16.34 -15.44
C LEU A 746 49.12 16.69 -16.86
N GLY A 747 48.17 17.17 -17.68
CA GLY A 747 48.46 17.64 -19.03
C GLY A 747 49.51 18.74 -19.04
N ASP A 748 49.31 19.76 -18.19
CA ASP A 748 50.19 20.92 -18.08
C ASP A 748 51.57 20.54 -17.52
N ALA A 749 51.63 19.69 -16.51
CA ALA A 749 52.89 19.24 -15.93
C ALA A 749 53.70 18.32 -16.88
N HIS A 750 53.02 17.48 -17.68
CA HIS A 750 53.68 16.70 -18.73
C HIS A 750 54.22 17.57 -19.86
N LEU A 751 53.52 18.65 -20.21
CA LEU A 751 53.99 19.60 -21.22
C LEU A 751 55.29 20.28 -20.77
N GLU A 752 55.40 20.71 -19.50
CA GLU A 752 56.62 21.30 -18.94
C GLU A 752 57.82 20.33 -18.97
N LEU A 753 57.57 19.02 -18.91
CA LEU A 753 58.59 17.97 -19.09
C LEU A 753 58.90 17.65 -20.57
N GLY A 754 58.26 18.31 -21.52
CA GLY A 754 58.39 18.04 -22.95
C GLY A 754 57.67 16.77 -23.42
N ALA A 755 56.81 16.17 -22.60
CA ALA A 755 56.07 14.94 -22.89
C ALA A 755 54.71 15.24 -23.55
N THR A 756 54.74 15.64 -24.82
CA THR A 756 53.55 16.12 -25.56
C THR A 756 52.44 15.08 -25.73
N ALA A 757 52.78 13.80 -25.96
CA ALA A 757 51.77 12.76 -26.15
C ALA A 757 50.97 12.45 -24.87
N PRO A 758 51.60 12.24 -23.70
CA PRO A 758 50.91 12.20 -22.41
C PRO A 758 50.09 13.48 -22.12
N ALA A 759 50.66 14.66 -22.41
CA ALA A 759 49.97 15.94 -22.18
C ALA A 759 48.63 16.02 -22.93
N ARG A 760 48.65 15.75 -24.24
CA ARG A 760 47.43 15.76 -25.09
C ARG A 760 46.39 14.72 -24.64
N ARG A 761 46.83 13.53 -24.20
CA ARG A 761 45.90 12.50 -23.69
C ARG A 761 45.14 13.00 -22.46
N HIS A 762 45.85 13.60 -21.51
CA HIS A 762 45.24 14.10 -20.29
C HIS A 762 44.33 15.31 -20.53
N TRP A 763 44.71 16.25 -21.40
CA TRP A 763 43.83 17.34 -21.81
C TRP A 763 42.55 16.86 -22.50
N ALA A 764 42.63 15.82 -23.34
CA ALA A 764 41.43 15.24 -23.96
C ALA A 764 40.45 14.64 -22.94
N LEU A 765 40.97 13.98 -21.90
CA LEU A 765 40.16 13.45 -20.80
C LEU A 765 39.53 14.56 -19.95
N ALA A 766 40.28 15.63 -19.67
CA ALA A 766 39.76 16.79 -18.95
C ALA A 766 38.70 17.54 -19.77
N LEU A 767 38.91 17.72 -21.08
CA LEU A 767 37.98 18.39 -21.99
C LEU A 767 36.61 17.72 -22.00
N ALA A 768 36.57 16.39 -22.16
CA ALA A 768 35.31 15.64 -22.18
C ALA A 768 34.46 15.90 -20.92
N VAL A 769 35.10 15.92 -19.75
CA VAL A 769 34.39 16.17 -18.49
C VAL A 769 34.01 17.64 -18.33
N PHE A 770 34.84 18.59 -18.73
CA PHE A 770 34.49 20.02 -18.66
C PHE A 770 33.37 20.41 -19.62
N GLU A 771 33.24 19.74 -20.77
CA GLU A 771 32.11 19.92 -21.69
C GLU A 771 30.80 19.40 -21.09
N ASP A 772 30.83 18.22 -20.48
CA ASP A 772 29.67 17.65 -19.79
C ASP A 772 29.21 18.53 -18.61
N LEU A 773 30.12 19.27 -17.99
CA LEU A 773 29.86 20.18 -16.86
C LEU A 773 29.62 21.64 -17.27
N ASP A 774 29.59 21.96 -18.58
CA ASP A 774 29.47 23.32 -19.14
C ASP A 774 30.44 24.34 -18.51
N ARG A 775 31.72 23.95 -18.41
CA ARG A 775 32.76 24.74 -17.74
C ARG A 775 33.58 25.56 -18.75
N PRO A 776 33.94 26.82 -18.43
CA PRO A 776 34.70 27.68 -19.33
C PRO A 776 36.08 27.12 -19.70
N GLU A 777 36.68 26.30 -18.84
CA GLU A 777 37.96 25.61 -19.05
C GLU A 777 37.96 24.70 -20.30
N ALA A 778 36.78 24.25 -20.76
CA ALA A 778 36.65 23.48 -22.00
C ALA A 778 37.11 24.28 -23.23
N ALA A 779 36.86 25.60 -23.27
CA ALA A 779 37.28 26.44 -24.40
C ALA A 779 38.81 26.49 -24.54
N GLU A 780 39.50 26.68 -23.43
CA GLU A 780 40.97 26.69 -23.39
C GLU A 780 41.56 25.35 -23.83
N LEU A 781 41.01 24.23 -23.36
CA LEU A 781 41.51 22.91 -23.73
C LEU A 781 41.25 22.55 -25.21
N ARG A 782 40.15 23.03 -25.81
CA ARG A 782 39.94 22.90 -27.26
C ARG A 782 41.03 23.62 -28.05
N ASP A 783 41.35 24.85 -27.66
CA ASP A 783 42.38 25.65 -28.32
C ASP A 783 43.78 25.01 -28.19
N ARG A 784 44.07 24.37 -27.05
CA ARG A 784 45.33 23.65 -26.82
C ARG A 784 45.42 22.31 -27.58
N LEU A 785 44.28 21.68 -27.90
CA LEU A 785 44.21 20.40 -28.59
C LEU A 785 44.10 20.52 -30.12
N ALA A 786 43.57 21.64 -30.61
CA ALA A 786 43.62 22.03 -32.02
C ALA A 786 45.06 22.15 -32.52
#